data_AF-A0A8S9B299-F1
#
_entry.id   AF-A0A8S9B299-F1
#
_cell.length_a   1.000
_cell.length_b   1.000
_cell.length_c   1.000
_cell.angle_alpha   90.00
_cell.angle_beta   90.00
_cell.angle_gamma   90.00
#
_symmetry.space_group_name_H-M   'P 1'
#
loop_
_entity.id
_entity.type
_entity.pdbx_description
1 polymer ?
#
loop_
_entity_poly.entity_id
_entity_poly.type
_entity_poly.pdbx_seq_one_letter_code
_entity_poly.pdbx_strand_id
1 'polypeptide(L)'
;MGFLAIKSPFHKDSIDDYQGVLVPLAQASRHPTVAAEYARRRSSEGLSDNNTSSSAKSAEDSSIPKEGDAGEDGIMRTSSAGYNPYTLEGLRAEVNEDVAASGHDSSYDLKSKVINKAIQDIGMGRYNWELFILCGFGWFADNLWLQGVALTLPSLSAEFGISETHVRYTTCSLFVGLCLGASFWGIGSDIMGRRLAFNLTLLIAGVFGIAAGAAPNWVGACGLFAALGVGVGGNLPVDGALFLEFLPNASGGLLTLLSVWWPVGQLVASLIGWAFLGSDYPLDQGWRYFVYTMGTLTFVMFLARFLLFHLYESPKFLLSRGRQSEAVAVVHGMAYKNKTTTWLTEEILNEIGGDPLAKDVLKLSTTEIIKRKFASFSTERIGPLFHTKKLGWTTALLWFCWLTIGMGYPLFNAFLPQYLSNGKGSNGEAVSNYTTYRNYAISSVVGVPGSIIACYTVDIKYIGRKGTMAIATMLSGVFLFLFTLSADSNYQVAFSSIEAFFQNIMYGVLYAYTPEVFPAPNRGTGTGISSFLNRIAGLCAPIIAANIPDANPNAPVFVSGGLILAAFVAMIFLPIETRGNLAESLQTRIKMSVRIVLDDPHAFYTNLDFISGRIILNLTSDENVTAIVVKLEGESRTVLLRPVGSLTMQGPYSHRQQRREGLVQENHKILYRVAQVFPTIGPNQTPMSGLAYTLRAGQHEYPFRIKIPFNNGCSDPQQQQMQMGAFGGFGLSGLQQMQYRHVKRTLPPSLTGFPGEAEIRYYVKVTVQRPSLFKENRRSAIGFKFLPIEPPRPAKTQNEVYARRPYEFQAGLAGYGKKSALFQKKPTKMSETAPKGEIDARLPSPAILTCNEPLPLRIVARKLNESAEHVFLTGLQVNLFGFTEVRALDVARTETNTWVLLSTTGLSIPISSPGDELRKDRAVDPSLWNMIPLPNTVAPSFYTCNLTRKYELEVRPQTITLPLRFQIEVYSGISPPAALLDAIASRPTIPVRPQTQPTPAVSDPLYPPQAPPGGPSADDAPPSYEDAMAEDISPADGPRREYSGVTDVNAPGLDEKGGAAPKYSAIQGNPGPGPGGLGRGGPGRGGVV
;
A
#
# COMPACT_ATOMS: atom_id res chain seq x y z
N MET A 1 23.84 44.27 5.91
CA MET A 1 24.57 43.28 5.09
C MET A 1 23.97 41.90 5.30
N GLY A 2 22.86 41.60 4.63
CA GLY A 2 22.22 40.27 4.66
C GLY A 2 22.21 39.69 3.25
N PHE A 3 23.40 39.51 2.66
CA PHE A 3 23.52 38.87 1.36
C PHE A 3 23.44 37.36 1.53
N LEU A 4 22.38 36.76 0.94
CA LEU A 4 22.29 35.39 0.42
C LEU A 4 23.37 34.43 0.97
N ALA A 5 23.12 33.85 2.15
CA ALA A 5 23.74 32.58 2.49
C ALA A 5 23.11 31.52 1.57
N ILE A 6 23.69 31.35 0.38
CA ILE A 6 23.31 30.27 -0.55
C ILE A 6 23.68 28.97 0.18
N LYS A 7 22.69 28.32 0.82
CA LYS A 7 22.85 26.94 1.30
C LYS A 7 23.39 26.12 0.14
N SER A 8 24.37 25.26 0.40
CA SER A 8 24.92 24.40 -0.64
C SER A 8 23.78 23.72 -1.41
N PRO A 9 23.78 23.72 -2.75
CA PRO A 9 22.69 23.14 -3.54
C PRO A 9 22.51 21.63 -3.32
N PHE A 10 23.46 20.99 -2.64
CA PHE A 10 23.41 19.59 -2.24
C PHE A 10 23.24 19.39 -0.73
N HIS A 11 22.91 20.45 0.01
CA HIS A 11 22.62 20.36 1.44
C HIS A 11 21.46 19.37 1.66
N LYS A 12 21.54 18.64 2.78
CA LYS A 12 20.48 17.73 3.23
C LYS A 12 19.60 18.51 4.17
N ASP A 13 18.32 18.64 3.82
CA ASP A 13 17.37 19.35 4.65
C ASP A 13 17.02 18.52 5.89
N SER A 14 16.99 19.16 7.07
CA SER A 14 16.54 18.55 8.33
C SER A 14 15.18 19.13 8.74
N ILE A 15 14.44 18.42 9.59
CA ILE A 15 13.19 18.93 10.18
C ILE A 15 13.45 20.22 10.98
N ASP A 16 14.63 20.33 11.62
CA ASP A 16 15.03 21.49 12.40
C ASP A 16 15.14 22.79 11.57
N ASP A 17 15.30 22.68 10.25
CA ASP A 17 15.34 23.82 9.34
C ASP A 17 13.95 24.51 9.19
N TYR A 18 12.86 23.83 9.57
CA TYR A 18 11.49 24.24 9.27
C TYR A 18 10.59 24.25 10.51
N GLN A 19 10.95 25.05 11.53
CA GLN A 19 10.15 25.17 12.74
C GLN A 19 8.80 25.86 12.49
N GLY A 20 7.76 25.43 13.22
CA GLY A 20 6.43 26.06 13.22
C GLY A 20 5.45 25.57 12.14
N VAL A 21 5.83 24.58 11.32
CA VAL A 21 4.93 24.01 10.29
C VAL A 21 4.20 22.74 10.74
N LEU A 22 4.68 22.08 11.79
CA LEU A 22 4.09 20.84 12.28
C LEU A 22 2.84 21.13 13.12
N VAL A 23 1.72 20.49 12.78
CA VAL A 23 0.50 20.46 13.60
C VAL A 23 0.19 19.04 14.04
N PRO A 24 -0.38 18.84 15.25
CA PRO A 24 -0.84 17.52 15.67
C PRO A 24 -1.86 16.96 14.67
N LEU A 25 -1.81 15.64 14.41
CA LEU A 25 -2.71 14.99 13.45
C LEU A 25 -4.19 15.30 13.75
N ALA A 26 -4.60 15.32 15.03
CA ALA A 26 -5.97 15.63 15.44
C ALA A 26 -6.43 17.07 15.11
N GLN A 27 -5.50 18.00 14.87
CA GLN A 27 -5.76 19.39 14.50
C GLN A 27 -5.61 19.63 12.98
N ALA A 28 -5.22 18.60 12.22
CA ALA A 28 -5.13 18.68 10.77
C ALA A 28 -6.52 18.79 10.13
N SER A 29 -6.60 19.55 9.03
CA SER A 29 -7.81 19.73 8.26
C SER A 29 -7.56 19.39 6.79
N ARG A 30 -8.59 18.85 6.11
CA ARG A 30 -8.52 18.57 4.67
C ARG A 30 -8.45 19.87 3.91
N HIS A 31 -7.61 19.90 2.88
CA HIS A 31 -7.65 20.99 1.92
C HIS A 31 -9.09 21.14 1.37
N PRO A 32 -9.66 22.36 1.26
CA PRO A 32 -11.08 22.57 0.95
C PRO A 32 -11.56 21.88 -0.33
N THR A 33 -10.71 21.77 -1.35
CA THR A 33 -11.01 21.07 -2.60
C THR A 33 -11.17 19.56 -2.41
N VAL A 34 -10.34 18.95 -1.55
CA VAL A 34 -10.42 17.52 -1.19
C VAL A 34 -11.62 17.26 -0.30
N ALA A 35 -11.91 18.17 0.64
CA ALA A 35 -13.10 18.12 1.48
C ALA A 35 -14.38 18.20 0.64
N ALA A 36 -14.44 19.08 -0.36
CA ALA A 36 -15.57 19.23 -1.27
C ALA A 36 -15.74 18.04 -2.23
N GLU A 37 -14.65 17.39 -2.67
CA GLU A 37 -14.71 16.16 -3.44
C GLU A 37 -15.22 15.00 -2.58
N TYR A 38 -14.72 14.87 -1.36
CA TYR A 38 -15.17 13.85 -0.41
C TYR A 38 -16.64 14.05 -0.01
N ALA A 39 -17.06 15.29 0.25
CA ALA A 39 -18.45 15.63 0.50
C ALA A 39 -19.35 15.31 -0.71
N ARG A 40 -18.88 15.57 -1.93
CA ARG A 40 -19.59 15.18 -3.16
C ARG A 40 -19.74 13.66 -3.29
N ARG A 41 -18.67 12.89 -3.05
CA ARG A 41 -18.73 11.42 -3.04
C ARG A 41 -19.75 10.89 -2.04
N ARG A 42 -19.79 11.48 -0.84
CA ARG A 42 -20.76 11.10 0.20
C ARG A 42 -22.20 11.53 -0.14
N SER A 43 -22.37 12.68 -0.78
CA SER A 43 -23.69 13.14 -1.26
C SER A 43 -24.24 12.28 -2.40
N SER A 44 -23.38 11.74 -3.28
CA SER A 44 -23.81 10.78 -4.30
C SER A 44 -24.17 9.42 -3.71
N GLU A 45 -23.59 9.05 -2.56
CA GLU A 45 -23.99 7.86 -1.80
C GLU A 45 -25.30 8.08 -1.02
N GLY A 46 -25.63 9.32 -0.63
CA GLY A 46 -26.87 9.66 0.07
C GLY A 46 -28.09 9.96 -0.82
N LEU A 47 -27.92 10.08 -2.14
CA LEU A 47 -29.01 10.39 -3.07
C LEU A 47 -29.82 9.15 -3.51
N SER A 48 -29.41 7.93 -3.15
CA SER A 48 -30.15 6.70 -3.48
C SER A 48 -31.22 6.30 -2.47
N ASP A 49 -31.33 6.98 -1.32
CA ASP A 49 -32.16 6.52 -0.20
C ASP A 49 -33.52 7.22 -0.05
N ASN A 50 -33.87 8.17 -0.91
CA ASN A 50 -35.17 8.86 -0.84
C ASN A 50 -36.10 8.46 -2.00
N ASN A 51 -36.70 7.27 -1.91
CA ASN A 51 -37.94 6.99 -2.63
C ASN A 51 -38.74 5.85 -1.97
N THR A 52 -39.42 6.15 -0.85
CA THR A 52 -40.62 5.41 -0.44
C THR A 52 -41.62 6.33 0.32
N SER A 53 -42.80 6.48 -0.31
CA SER A 53 -44.16 6.76 0.20
C SER A 53 -44.55 8.11 0.86
N SER A 54 -45.19 8.97 0.04
CA SER A 54 -46.54 9.59 0.19
C SER A 54 -47.06 10.13 1.54
N SER A 55 -47.41 11.43 1.61
CA SER A 55 -48.82 11.91 1.57
C SER A 55 -48.97 13.45 1.71
N ALA A 56 -49.75 14.03 0.79
CA ALA A 56 -50.68 15.16 0.84
C ALA A 56 -50.48 16.45 1.70
N LYS A 57 -50.68 17.57 0.96
CA LYS A 57 -51.45 18.81 1.29
C LYS A 57 -50.76 20.09 1.83
N SER A 58 -50.60 21.04 0.90
CA SER A 58 -51.07 22.46 0.88
C SER A 58 -50.78 23.41 2.05
N ALA A 59 -50.06 24.52 1.78
CA ALA A 59 -50.59 25.91 1.77
C ALA A 59 -49.45 26.94 1.53
N GLU A 60 -49.82 28.03 0.86
CA GLU A 60 -49.05 29.26 0.56
C GLU A 60 -48.57 29.99 1.83
N ASP A 61 -47.43 30.70 1.79
CA ASP A 61 -47.40 32.15 1.54
C ASP A 61 -46.06 32.83 1.96
N SER A 62 -45.71 33.83 1.14
CA SER A 62 -44.94 35.07 1.34
C SER A 62 -43.70 35.23 2.26
N SER A 63 -42.72 35.93 1.65
CA SER A 63 -41.90 37.04 2.16
C SER A 63 -40.44 36.82 2.58
N ILE A 64 -39.56 37.51 1.85
CA ILE A 64 -38.19 37.91 2.20
C ILE A 64 -38.28 39.31 2.83
N PRO A 65 -37.52 39.64 3.91
CA PRO A 65 -36.41 40.59 3.71
C PRO A 65 -35.13 40.37 4.56
N LYS A 66 -33.99 40.47 3.86
CA LYS A 66 -32.72 41.22 4.11
C LYS A 66 -32.01 41.28 5.47
N GLU A 67 -30.72 40.89 5.40
CA GLU A 67 -29.45 41.46 5.92
C GLU A 67 -29.40 42.35 7.18
N GLY A 68 -28.50 41.98 8.12
CA GLY A 68 -27.89 42.90 9.08
C GLY A 68 -27.14 42.27 10.28
N ASP A 69 -25.81 42.32 10.21
CA ASP A 69 -24.81 42.46 11.30
C ASP A 69 -24.30 41.26 12.14
N ALA A 70 -23.03 41.41 12.54
CA ALA A 70 -22.07 40.41 13.00
C ALA A 70 -22.23 39.91 14.45
N GLY A 71 -21.76 38.68 14.72
CA GLY A 71 -21.56 38.16 16.07
C GLY A 71 -21.17 36.68 16.11
N GLU A 72 -20.18 36.35 16.93
CA GLU A 72 -19.59 35.04 17.18
C GLU A 72 -20.57 33.96 17.66
N ASP A 73 -20.11 32.72 17.56
CA ASP A 73 -20.62 31.48 18.19
C ASP A 73 -21.88 30.82 17.61
N GLY A 74 -21.65 29.70 16.92
CA GLY A 74 -22.69 28.81 16.42
C GLY A 74 -22.16 27.42 16.07
N ILE A 75 -21.74 26.67 17.09
CA ILE A 75 -21.46 25.23 17.01
C ILE A 75 -22.72 24.50 16.51
N MET A 76 -22.67 23.87 15.34
CA MET A 76 -23.56 22.75 14.98
C MET A 76 -22.77 21.43 15.00
N ARG A 77 -22.70 20.85 16.19
CA ARG A 77 -22.80 19.39 16.42
C ARG A 77 -24.30 19.08 16.34
N THR A 78 -24.83 18.06 15.67
CA THR A 78 -24.53 16.60 15.57
C THR A 78 -25.38 16.06 14.41
N SER A 79 -25.03 15.03 13.61
CA SER A 79 -24.78 13.65 14.02
C SER A 79 -24.10 12.83 12.89
N SER A 80 -22.86 12.39 13.12
CA SER A 80 -22.23 11.22 12.47
C SER A 80 -21.07 10.78 13.36
N ALA A 81 -21.39 10.08 14.44
CA ALA A 81 -20.38 9.61 15.38
C ALA A 81 -19.52 8.51 14.71
N GLY A 82 -18.22 8.78 14.54
CA GLY A 82 -17.21 7.74 14.55
C GLY A 82 -16.08 7.81 13.51
N TYR A 83 -16.17 8.59 12.44
CA TYR A 83 -15.10 8.63 11.43
C TYR A 83 -14.44 10.01 11.34
N ASN A 84 -13.31 10.16 12.03
CA ASN A 84 -12.39 11.28 11.80
C ASN A 84 -11.21 10.76 10.96
N PRO A 85 -11.03 11.20 9.70
CA PRO A 85 -9.94 10.73 8.84
C PRO A 85 -8.55 11.08 9.37
N TYR A 86 -8.46 12.00 10.33
CA TYR A 86 -7.22 12.42 10.99
C TYR A 86 -7.03 11.80 12.38
N THR A 87 -7.65 10.66 12.65
CA THR A 87 -7.13 9.72 13.65
C THR A 87 -6.13 8.81 12.96
N LEU A 88 -5.17 8.26 13.73
CA LEU A 88 -4.20 7.30 13.18
C LEU A 88 -4.90 6.09 12.54
N GLU A 89 -6.00 5.64 13.15
CA GLU A 89 -6.84 4.54 12.66
C GLU A 89 -7.59 4.91 11.37
N GLY A 90 -8.15 6.11 11.28
CA GLY A 90 -8.81 6.62 10.08
C GLY A 90 -7.82 6.73 8.91
N LEU A 91 -6.66 7.34 9.14
CA LEU A 91 -5.62 7.48 8.13
C LEU A 91 -5.09 6.12 7.65
N ARG A 92 -4.88 5.16 8.57
CA ARG A 92 -4.48 3.79 8.24
C ARG A 92 -5.55 3.07 7.42
N ALA A 93 -6.83 3.20 7.79
CA ALA A 93 -7.94 2.59 7.07
C ALA A 93 -7.98 3.04 5.61
N GLU A 94 -7.88 4.34 5.36
CA GLU A 94 -7.89 4.86 3.99
C GLU A 94 -6.62 4.52 3.20
N VAL A 95 -5.47 4.49 3.85
CA VAL A 95 -4.21 4.09 3.19
C VAL A 95 -4.27 2.62 2.79
N ASN A 96 -4.83 1.75 3.65
CA ASN A 96 -5.04 0.35 3.35
C ASN A 96 -6.05 0.14 2.23
N GLU A 97 -7.12 0.95 2.17
CA GLU A 97 -8.06 0.95 1.04
C GLU A 97 -7.36 1.32 -0.28
N ASP A 98 -6.56 2.39 -0.28
CA ASP A 98 -5.78 2.84 -1.43
C ASP A 98 -4.71 1.82 -1.88
N VAL A 99 -4.14 1.07 -0.95
CA VAL A 99 -3.16 0.02 -1.22
C VAL A 99 -3.85 -1.23 -1.77
N ALA A 100 -4.99 -1.63 -1.20
CA ALA A 100 -5.82 -2.72 -1.71
C ALA A 100 -6.27 -2.47 -3.15
N ALA A 101 -6.56 -1.21 -3.51
CA ALA A 101 -6.87 -0.83 -4.89
C ALA A 101 -5.67 -0.91 -5.85
N SER A 102 -4.43 -0.82 -5.34
CA SER A 102 -3.20 -0.77 -6.13
C SER A 102 -2.53 -2.13 -6.37
N GLY A 103 -2.90 -3.16 -5.59
CA GLY A 103 -2.43 -4.54 -5.77
C GLY A 103 -0.97 -4.82 -5.33
N HIS A 104 -0.35 -3.90 -4.57
CA HIS A 104 1.00 -4.06 -4.03
C HIS A 104 1.02 -3.68 -2.55
N ASP A 105 1.20 -4.66 -1.66
CA ASP A 105 1.24 -4.46 -0.20
C ASP A 105 2.68 -4.50 0.32
N SER A 106 3.40 -3.38 0.22
CA SER A 106 4.72 -3.21 0.82
C SER A 106 4.75 -2.02 1.79
N SER A 107 5.67 -2.07 2.77
CA SER A 107 5.90 -0.95 3.70
C SER A 107 6.24 0.36 2.98
N TYR A 108 6.93 0.27 1.84
CA TYR A 108 7.20 1.40 0.96
C TYR A 108 5.91 1.98 0.37
N ASP A 109 5.00 1.13 -0.11
CA ASP A 109 3.75 1.56 -0.74
C ASP A 109 2.82 2.24 0.27
N LEU A 110 2.66 1.67 1.46
CA LEU A 110 1.93 2.28 2.58
C LEU A 110 2.48 3.66 2.93
N LYS A 111 3.81 3.78 3.14
CA LYS A 111 4.46 5.05 3.48
C LYS A 111 4.38 6.08 2.34
N SER A 112 4.54 5.65 1.10
CA SER A 112 4.41 6.51 -0.08
C SER A 112 2.99 7.08 -0.21
N LYS A 113 1.95 6.29 0.14
CA LYS A 113 0.56 6.75 0.17
C LYS A 113 0.30 7.77 1.27
N VAL A 114 0.85 7.56 2.48
CA VAL A 114 0.79 8.53 3.57
C VAL A 114 1.42 9.87 3.16
N ILE A 115 2.61 9.83 2.53
CA ILE A 115 3.26 11.05 2.00
C ILE A 115 2.39 11.75 0.96
N ASN A 116 1.79 11.02 0.01
CA ASN A 116 0.90 11.63 -0.98
C ASN A 116 -0.29 12.35 -0.32
N LYS A 117 -0.85 11.80 0.76
CA LYS A 117 -1.94 12.44 1.52
C LYS A 117 -1.49 13.72 2.21
N ALA A 118 -0.31 13.70 2.83
CA ALA A 118 0.25 14.92 3.40
C ALA A 118 0.47 16.01 2.34
N ILE A 119 0.96 15.65 1.15
CA ILE A 119 1.10 16.56 0.01
C ILE A 119 -0.28 17.08 -0.45
N GLN A 120 -1.30 16.22 -0.50
CA GLN A 120 -2.67 16.60 -0.86
C GLN A 120 -3.27 17.61 0.13
N ASP A 121 -3.04 17.43 1.42
CA ASP A 121 -3.55 18.33 2.46
C ASP A 121 -2.83 19.68 2.47
N ILE A 122 -1.53 19.70 2.16
CA ILE A 122 -0.77 20.95 1.96
C ILE A 122 -1.36 21.77 0.80
N GLY A 123 -1.83 21.09 -0.25
CA GLY A 123 -2.41 21.74 -1.42
C GLY A 123 -1.39 22.44 -2.31
N MET A 124 -1.89 23.17 -3.32
CA MET A 124 -1.05 23.90 -4.26
C MET A 124 -0.58 25.22 -3.63
N GLY A 125 0.74 25.42 -3.53
CA GLY A 125 1.30 26.66 -3.03
C GLY A 125 2.46 27.20 -3.87
N ARG A 126 3.24 28.12 -3.29
CA ARG A 126 4.35 28.81 -3.96
C ARG A 126 5.40 27.84 -4.51
N TYR A 127 5.78 26.83 -3.71
CA TYR A 127 6.76 25.84 -4.14
C TYR A 127 6.31 25.08 -5.38
N ASN A 128 5.03 24.72 -5.49
CA ASN A 128 4.50 23.99 -6.62
C ASN A 128 4.55 24.83 -7.91
N TRP A 129 4.31 26.14 -7.83
CA TRP A 129 4.44 27.06 -8.96
C TRP A 129 5.89 27.34 -9.36
N GLU A 130 6.79 27.45 -8.38
CA GLU A 130 8.23 27.52 -8.65
C GLU A 130 8.72 26.26 -9.35
N LEU A 131 8.27 25.08 -8.88
CA LEU A 131 8.58 23.80 -9.51
C LEU A 131 7.99 23.70 -10.92
N PHE A 132 6.80 24.26 -11.17
CA PHE A 132 6.22 24.36 -12.50
C PHE A 132 7.12 25.16 -13.47
N ILE A 133 7.69 26.28 -13.02
CA ILE A 133 8.63 27.08 -13.83
C ILE A 133 9.93 26.30 -14.06
N LEU A 134 10.47 25.66 -13.02
CA LEU A 134 11.71 24.89 -13.09
C LEU A 134 11.62 23.68 -14.03
N CYS A 135 10.54 22.91 -13.95
CA CYS A 135 10.24 21.83 -14.89
C CYS A 135 9.93 22.38 -16.29
N GLY A 136 9.36 23.58 -16.37
CA GLY A 136 9.17 24.32 -17.60
C GLY A 136 10.47 24.55 -18.38
N PHE A 137 11.59 24.83 -17.70
CA PHE A 137 12.89 25.00 -18.38
C PHE A 137 13.35 23.76 -19.14
N GLY A 138 13.05 22.54 -18.66
CA GLY A 138 13.40 21.32 -19.39
C GLY A 138 12.54 21.12 -20.63
N TRP A 139 11.23 21.39 -20.54
CA TRP A 139 10.30 21.35 -21.68
C TRP A 139 10.62 22.43 -22.72
N PHE A 140 10.97 23.63 -22.24
CA PHE A 140 11.46 24.72 -23.06
C PHE A 140 12.73 24.32 -23.80
N ALA A 141 13.72 23.75 -23.11
CA ALA A 141 14.97 23.31 -23.71
C ALA A 141 14.78 22.17 -24.73
N ASP A 142 13.80 21.28 -24.53
CA ASP A 142 13.48 20.20 -25.47
C ASP A 142 13.13 20.74 -26.85
N ASN A 143 12.16 21.67 -26.92
CA ASN A 143 11.79 22.24 -28.21
C ASN A 143 12.79 23.29 -28.72
N LEU A 144 13.44 24.05 -27.82
CA LEU A 144 14.49 25.00 -28.17
C LEU A 144 15.56 24.33 -29.02
N TRP A 145 16.07 23.16 -28.60
CA TRP A 145 17.11 22.44 -29.34
C TRP A 145 16.59 21.63 -30.52
N LEU A 146 15.37 21.08 -30.43
CA LEU A 146 14.75 20.39 -31.56
C LEU A 146 14.56 21.32 -32.76
N GLN A 147 14.05 22.53 -32.52
CA GLN A 147 13.93 23.57 -33.55
C GLN A 147 15.25 24.28 -33.84
N GLY A 148 16.09 24.45 -32.82
CA GLY A 148 17.39 25.11 -32.97
C GLY A 148 18.27 24.40 -33.99
N VAL A 149 18.40 23.07 -33.91
CA VAL A 149 19.17 22.31 -34.89
C VAL A 149 18.55 22.41 -36.29
N ALA A 150 17.22 22.36 -36.40
CA ALA A 150 16.50 22.54 -37.66
C ALA A 150 16.79 23.89 -38.33
N LEU A 151 16.85 24.97 -37.56
CA LEU A 151 17.14 26.33 -38.05
C LEU A 151 18.57 26.48 -38.60
N THR A 152 19.53 25.69 -38.10
CA THR A 152 20.93 25.73 -38.55
C THR A 152 21.20 24.97 -39.86
N LEU A 153 20.26 24.12 -40.32
CA LEU A 153 20.50 23.24 -41.47
C LEU A 153 20.97 23.98 -42.74
N PRO A 154 20.34 25.09 -43.18
CA PRO A 154 20.79 25.80 -44.38
C PRO A 154 22.21 26.36 -44.23
N SER A 155 22.53 26.94 -43.07
CA SER A 155 23.86 27.51 -42.79
C SER A 155 24.95 26.45 -42.68
N LEU A 156 24.65 25.29 -42.09
CA LEU A 156 25.58 24.16 -42.01
C LEU A 156 25.89 23.57 -43.39
N SER A 157 24.88 23.51 -44.26
CA SER A 157 25.05 23.09 -45.66
C SER A 157 25.98 24.05 -46.41
N ALA A 158 25.77 25.36 -46.23
CA ALA A 158 26.58 26.41 -46.85
C ALA A 158 28.04 26.43 -46.35
N GLU A 159 28.28 26.37 -45.04
CA GLU A 159 29.64 26.43 -44.48
C GLU A 159 30.48 25.19 -44.83
N PHE A 160 29.90 23.99 -44.67
CA PHE A 160 30.65 22.74 -44.86
C PHE A 160 30.57 22.19 -46.29
N GLY A 161 29.87 22.87 -47.20
CA GLY A 161 29.74 22.46 -48.60
C GLY A 161 29.01 21.13 -48.79
N ILE A 162 28.00 20.85 -47.94
CA ILE A 162 27.27 19.58 -47.91
C ILE A 162 25.91 19.77 -48.58
N SER A 163 25.43 18.78 -49.34
CA SER A 163 24.12 18.88 -49.99
C SER A 163 22.98 19.03 -48.97
N GLU A 164 21.92 19.73 -49.36
CA GLU A 164 20.72 19.91 -48.52
C GLU A 164 20.09 18.58 -48.08
N THR A 165 20.24 17.54 -48.91
CA THR A 165 19.79 16.18 -48.61
C THR A 165 20.64 15.54 -47.50
N HIS A 166 21.98 15.68 -47.57
CA HIS A 166 22.88 15.12 -46.55
C HIS A 166 22.83 15.90 -45.23
N VAL A 167 22.68 17.23 -45.26
CA VAL A 167 22.68 18.02 -44.02
C VAL A 167 21.50 17.66 -43.10
N ARG A 168 20.40 17.10 -43.64
CA ARG A 168 19.25 16.58 -42.86
C ARG A 168 19.65 15.50 -41.85
N TYR A 169 20.76 14.78 -42.06
CA TYR A 169 21.29 13.84 -41.06
C TYR A 169 21.77 14.52 -39.77
N THR A 170 21.96 15.85 -39.76
CA THR A 170 22.21 16.60 -38.52
C THR A 170 21.05 16.45 -37.55
N THR A 171 19.81 16.54 -38.03
CA THR A 171 18.60 16.30 -37.22
C THR A 171 18.57 14.85 -36.72
N CYS A 172 18.97 13.88 -37.55
CA CYS A 172 19.11 12.48 -37.15
C CYS A 172 20.07 12.32 -35.96
N SER A 173 21.23 12.98 -35.98
CA SER A 173 22.21 12.93 -34.89
C SER A 173 21.63 13.41 -33.55
N LEU A 174 20.85 14.49 -33.56
CA LEU A 174 20.13 14.96 -32.37
C LEU A 174 19.15 13.91 -31.87
N PHE A 175 18.33 13.31 -32.74
CA PHE A 175 17.36 12.28 -32.36
C PHE A 175 18.02 11.02 -31.79
N VAL A 176 19.19 10.60 -32.29
CA VAL A 176 19.98 9.52 -31.68
C VAL A 176 20.33 9.88 -30.24
N GLY A 177 20.82 11.11 -30.02
CA GLY A 177 21.07 11.65 -28.69
C GLY A 177 19.82 11.65 -27.81
N LEU A 178 18.68 12.14 -28.31
CA LEU A 178 17.41 12.18 -27.58
C LEU A 178 16.93 10.79 -27.17
N CYS A 179 17.05 9.78 -28.04
CA CYS A 179 16.69 8.39 -27.75
C CYS A 179 17.59 7.78 -26.65
N LEU A 180 18.90 7.99 -26.75
CA LEU A 180 19.86 7.53 -25.74
C LEU A 180 19.63 8.23 -24.40
N GLY A 181 19.43 9.56 -24.43
CA GLY A 181 19.13 10.38 -23.27
C GLY A 181 17.85 9.97 -22.56
N ALA A 182 16.74 9.82 -23.28
CA ALA A 182 15.46 9.41 -22.70
C ALA A 182 15.55 8.04 -22.01
N SER A 183 16.28 7.10 -22.61
CA SER A 183 16.50 5.75 -22.06
C SER A 183 17.41 5.81 -20.82
N PHE A 184 18.53 6.53 -20.92
CA PHE A 184 19.52 6.65 -19.85
C PHE A 184 18.97 7.40 -18.64
N TRP A 185 18.42 8.61 -18.82
CA TRP A 185 17.94 9.45 -17.72
C TRP A 185 16.64 8.95 -17.10
N GLY A 186 15.78 8.26 -17.87
CA GLY A 186 14.58 7.61 -17.35
C GLY A 186 14.91 6.61 -16.24
N ILE A 187 15.94 5.77 -16.43
CA ILE A 187 16.41 4.80 -15.44
C ILE A 187 17.40 5.45 -14.47
N GLY A 188 18.31 6.28 -14.97
CA GLY A 188 19.38 6.92 -14.20
C GLY A 188 18.86 7.82 -13.09
N SER A 189 17.77 8.55 -13.33
CA SER A 189 17.16 9.42 -12.30
C SER A 189 16.53 8.65 -11.13
N ASP A 190 16.08 7.42 -11.35
CA ASP A 190 15.63 6.53 -10.26
C ASP A 190 16.82 6.04 -9.40
N ILE A 191 18.03 6.00 -9.95
CA ILE A 191 19.22 5.47 -9.27
C ILE A 191 19.99 6.61 -8.58
N MET A 192 20.32 7.65 -9.32
CA MET A 192 21.18 8.74 -8.87
C MET A 192 20.44 9.76 -7.99
N GLY A 193 19.11 9.78 -8.05
CA GLY A 193 18.25 10.80 -7.44
C GLY A 193 17.68 11.73 -8.49
N ARG A 194 16.45 12.21 -8.25
CA ARG A 194 15.74 13.06 -9.21
C ARG A 194 16.41 14.43 -9.30
N ARG A 195 16.82 15.00 -8.17
CA ARG A 195 17.46 16.33 -8.13
C ARG A 195 18.77 16.38 -8.92
N LEU A 196 19.62 15.35 -8.81
CA LEU A 196 20.88 15.32 -9.53
C LEU A 196 20.65 15.14 -11.05
N ALA A 197 19.83 14.18 -11.43
CA ALA A 197 19.49 13.95 -12.84
C ALA A 197 18.84 15.18 -13.48
N PHE A 198 17.90 15.82 -12.79
CA PHE A 198 17.23 17.04 -13.22
C PHE A 198 18.23 18.15 -13.53
N ASN A 199 19.26 18.34 -12.72
CA ASN A 199 20.25 19.39 -13.01
C ASN A 199 21.26 18.99 -14.10
N LEU A 200 21.68 17.72 -14.15
CA LEU A 200 22.67 17.26 -15.13
C LEU A 200 22.17 17.31 -16.57
N THR A 201 20.87 17.14 -16.83
CA THR A 201 20.31 17.17 -18.19
C THR A 201 20.51 18.54 -18.85
N LEU A 202 20.20 19.64 -18.14
CA LEU A 202 20.45 20.99 -18.65
C LEU A 202 21.92 21.37 -18.66
N LEU A 203 22.73 20.85 -17.71
CA LEU A 203 24.18 21.06 -17.74
C LEU A 203 24.79 20.51 -19.03
N ILE A 204 24.47 19.25 -19.36
CA ILE A 204 24.97 18.58 -20.56
C ILE A 204 24.47 19.31 -21.81
N ALA A 205 23.16 19.64 -21.87
CA ALA A 205 22.60 20.37 -23.00
C ALA A 205 23.26 21.76 -23.19
N GLY A 206 23.52 22.50 -22.11
CA GLY A 206 24.17 23.81 -22.16
C GLY A 206 25.65 23.71 -22.56
N VAL A 207 26.43 22.83 -21.93
CA VAL A 207 27.88 22.69 -22.21
C VAL A 207 28.12 22.20 -23.64
N PHE A 208 27.46 21.12 -24.05
CA PHE A 208 27.61 20.61 -25.42
C PHE A 208 26.95 21.53 -26.45
N GLY A 209 25.89 22.27 -26.08
CA GLY A 209 25.30 23.31 -26.91
C GLY A 209 26.28 24.45 -27.19
N ILE A 210 27.01 24.94 -26.19
CA ILE A 210 28.07 25.94 -26.38
C ILE A 210 29.21 25.35 -27.22
N ALA A 211 29.64 24.12 -26.92
CA ALA A 211 30.70 23.46 -27.67
C ALA A 211 30.34 23.22 -29.15
N ALA A 212 29.06 22.95 -29.46
CA ALA A 212 28.58 22.75 -30.82
C ALA A 212 28.79 23.99 -31.72
N GLY A 213 28.73 25.20 -31.16
CA GLY A 213 29.04 26.44 -31.89
C GLY A 213 30.50 26.54 -32.32
N ALA A 214 31.40 25.81 -31.65
CA ALA A 214 32.83 25.74 -31.94
C ALA A 214 33.20 24.55 -32.85
N ALA A 215 32.22 23.83 -33.41
CA ALA A 215 32.50 22.62 -34.19
C ALA A 215 33.40 22.92 -35.41
N PRO A 216 34.47 22.14 -35.64
CA PRO A 216 35.42 22.42 -36.73
C PRO A 216 35.00 21.82 -38.08
N ASN A 217 34.09 20.84 -38.07
CA ASN A 217 33.54 20.19 -39.26
C ASN A 217 32.14 19.65 -38.97
N TRP A 218 31.40 19.29 -40.01
CA TRP A 218 30.04 18.80 -39.90
C TRP A 218 29.88 17.54 -39.04
N VAL A 219 30.80 16.57 -39.15
CA VAL A 219 30.75 15.35 -38.34
C VAL A 219 30.94 15.67 -36.85
N GLY A 220 31.84 16.59 -36.53
CA GLY A 220 32.03 17.12 -35.18
C GLY A 220 30.78 17.85 -34.67
N ALA A 221 30.12 18.64 -35.51
CA ALA A 221 28.85 19.30 -35.18
C ALA A 221 27.76 18.27 -34.86
N CYS A 222 27.60 17.23 -35.70
CA CYS A 222 26.68 16.13 -35.47
C CYS A 222 26.99 15.36 -34.18
N GLY A 223 28.27 15.09 -33.88
CA GLY A 223 28.67 14.44 -32.62
C GLY A 223 28.32 15.27 -31.39
N LEU A 224 28.50 16.59 -31.45
CA LEU A 224 28.16 17.51 -30.36
C LEU A 224 26.64 17.71 -30.22
N PHE A 225 25.89 17.76 -31.33
CA PHE A 225 24.43 17.75 -31.31
C PHE A 225 23.86 16.43 -30.76
N ALA A 226 24.48 15.29 -31.06
CA ALA A 226 24.11 14.03 -30.43
C ALA A 226 24.39 14.04 -28.92
N ALA A 227 25.54 14.56 -28.49
CA ALA A 227 25.90 14.68 -27.07
C ALA A 227 24.95 15.62 -26.30
N LEU A 228 24.58 16.77 -26.88
CA LEU A 228 23.58 17.66 -26.28
C LEU A 228 22.21 16.97 -26.23
N GLY A 229 21.85 16.22 -27.28
CA GLY A 229 20.62 15.43 -27.35
C GLY A 229 20.48 14.44 -26.20
N VAL A 230 21.59 13.87 -25.70
CA VAL A 230 21.58 13.01 -24.51
C VAL A 230 21.10 13.78 -23.27
N GLY A 231 21.51 15.04 -23.11
CA GLY A 231 21.03 15.91 -22.03
C GLY A 231 19.55 16.25 -22.20
N VAL A 232 19.20 16.78 -23.38
CA VAL A 232 17.83 17.23 -23.70
C VAL A 232 16.81 16.09 -23.60
N GLY A 233 17.14 14.90 -24.09
CA GLY A 233 16.25 13.73 -24.08
C GLY A 233 15.85 13.28 -22.67
N GLY A 234 16.64 13.62 -21.65
CA GLY A 234 16.33 13.34 -20.25
C GLY A 234 15.36 14.31 -19.58
N ASN A 235 15.15 15.51 -20.13
CA ASN A 235 14.31 16.52 -19.50
C ASN A 235 12.85 16.07 -19.37
N LEU A 236 12.24 15.52 -20.44
CA LEU A 236 10.84 15.07 -20.38
C LEU A 236 10.58 14.00 -19.30
N PRO A 237 11.30 12.87 -19.26
CA PRO A 237 11.02 11.82 -18.27
C PRO A 237 11.38 12.25 -16.84
N VAL A 238 12.45 13.01 -16.64
CA VAL A 238 12.90 13.43 -15.31
C VAL A 238 12.00 14.53 -14.75
N ASP A 239 11.74 15.59 -15.53
CA ASP A 239 10.94 16.74 -15.10
C ASP A 239 9.49 16.33 -14.87
N GLY A 240 8.93 15.47 -15.74
CA GLY A 240 7.57 14.94 -15.58
C GLY A 240 7.41 14.06 -14.33
N ALA A 241 8.38 13.17 -14.05
CA ALA A 241 8.35 12.33 -12.86
C ALA A 241 8.49 13.16 -11.58
N LEU A 242 9.46 14.09 -11.55
CA LEU A 242 9.68 14.98 -10.42
C LEU A 242 8.43 15.83 -10.15
N PHE A 243 7.85 16.45 -11.18
CA PHE A 243 6.67 17.30 -11.03
C PHE A 243 5.48 16.53 -10.44
N LEU A 244 5.18 15.33 -10.96
CA LEU A 244 4.08 14.50 -10.46
C LEU A 244 4.28 13.98 -9.04
N GLU A 245 5.53 13.89 -8.57
CA GLU A 245 5.83 13.43 -7.21
C GLU A 245 5.57 14.51 -6.14
N PHE A 246 5.51 15.79 -6.53
CA PHE A 246 5.27 16.93 -5.64
C PHE A 246 3.88 17.56 -5.78
N LEU A 247 3.07 17.15 -6.77
CA LEU A 247 1.76 17.74 -6.99
C LEU A 247 0.64 17.11 -6.15
N PRO A 248 -0.19 17.93 -5.46
CA PRO A 248 -1.43 17.46 -4.83
C PRO A 248 -2.46 17.12 -5.91
N ASN A 249 -3.10 15.95 -5.81
CA ASN A 249 -4.17 15.47 -6.69
C ASN A 249 -3.95 15.81 -8.16
N ALA A 250 -3.15 14.99 -8.88
CA ALA A 250 -2.77 15.15 -10.29
C ALA A 250 -3.89 15.77 -11.15
N SER A 251 -3.95 17.10 -11.16
CA SER A 251 -4.96 17.84 -11.89
C SER A 251 -4.45 17.83 -13.32
N GLY A 252 -5.08 17.00 -14.15
CA GLY A 252 -4.68 16.85 -15.54
C GLY A 252 -4.52 18.19 -16.28
N GLY A 253 -5.25 19.23 -15.85
CA GLY A 253 -5.12 20.60 -16.36
C GLY A 253 -3.76 21.28 -16.09
N LEU A 254 -3.09 21.01 -14.97
CA LEU A 254 -1.76 21.58 -14.69
C LEU A 254 -0.66 20.90 -15.51
N LEU A 255 -0.84 19.61 -15.81
CA LEU A 255 0.03 18.88 -16.74
C LEU A 255 -0.18 19.37 -18.18
N THR A 256 -1.42 19.66 -18.58
CA THR A 256 -1.72 20.34 -19.85
C THR A 256 -1.08 21.72 -19.88
N LEU A 257 -1.14 22.50 -18.80
CA LEU A 257 -0.54 23.84 -18.74
C LEU A 257 0.99 23.80 -18.84
N LEU A 258 1.64 22.73 -18.35
CA LEU A 258 3.09 22.55 -18.46
C LEU A 258 3.54 22.47 -19.94
N SER A 259 2.66 22.03 -20.85
CA SER A 259 2.97 21.97 -22.27
C SER A 259 3.23 23.34 -22.91
N VAL A 260 2.77 24.45 -22.30
CA VAL A 260 2.97 25.83 -22.81
C VAL A 260 4.46 26.17 -22.95
N TRP A 261 5.32 25.62 -22.10
CA TRP A 261 6.76 25.85 -22.17
C TRP A 261 7.40 25.35 -23.47
N TRP A 262 6.78 24.36 -24.12
CA TRP A 262 7.29 23.74 -25.33
C TRP A 262 7.21 24.67 -26.56
N PRO A 263 6.05 25.27 -26.95
CA PRO A 263 6.01 26.27 -28.01
C PRO A 263 6.75 27.56 -27.63
N VAL A 264 6.83 27.92 -26.33
CA VAL A 264 7.64 29.06 -25.89
C VAL A 264 9.14 28.83 -26.18
N GLY A 265 9.63 27.59 -26.01
CA GLY A 265 10.99 27.20 -26.43
C GLY A 265 11.25 27.40 -27.92
N GLN A 266 10.31 26.95 -28.75
CA GLN A 266 10.37 27.16 -30.20
C GLN A 266 10.30 28.65 -30.57
N LEU A 267 9.44 29.43 -29.92
CA LEU A 267 9.37 30.87 -30.14
C LEU A 267 10.72 31.54 -29.84
N VAL A 268 11.35 31.24 -28.71
CA VAL A 268 12.65 31.83 -28.39
C VAL A 268 13.73 31.39 -29.38
N ALA A 269 13.77 30.09 -29.76
CA ALA A 269 14.67 29.63 -30.82
C ALA A 269 14.44 30.38 -32.14
N SER A 270 13.19 30.61 -32.52
CA SER A 270 12.81 31.32 -33.75
C SER A 270 13.24 32.78 -33.73
N LEU A 271 13.12 33.48 -32.60
CA LEU A 271 13.51 34.88 -32.45
C LEU A 271 15.03 35.06 -32.47
N ILE A 272 15.76 34.18 -31.76
CA ILE A 272 17.23 34.17 -31.79
C ILE A 272 17.71 33.80 -33.21
N GLY A 273 17.04 32.85 -33.86
CA GLY A 273 17.32 32.45 -35.25
C GLY A 273 17.09 33.60 -36.21
N TRP A 274 15.99 34.33 -36.08
CA TRP A 274 15.74 35.52 -36.88
C TRP A 274 16.79 36.61 -36.66
N ALA A 275 17.24 36.81 -35.41
CA ALA A 275 18.25 37.81 -35.09
C ALA A 275 19.65 37.50 -35.67
N PHE A 276 20.09 36.24 -35.67
CA PHE A 276 21.45 35.85 -36.09
C PHE A 276 21.54 35.26 -37.50
N LEU A 277 20.52 34.51 -37.93
CA LEU A 277 20.48 33.83 -39.23
C LEU A 277 19.72 34.64 -40.28
N GLY A 278 18.83 35.54 -39.84
CA GLY A 278 18.05 36.41 -40.72
C GLY A 278 18.70 37.76 -41.01
N SER A 279 19.71 38.20 -40.25
CA SER A 279 20.41 39.47 -40.44
C SER A 279 21.63 39.33 -41.35
N ASP A 280 22.26 40.46 -41.72
CA ASP A 280 23.41 40.53 -42.65
C ASP A 280 24.72 39.95 -42.10
N TYR A 281 24.68 39.07 -41.09
CA TYR A 281 25.87 38.34 -40.67
C TYR A 281 26.36 37.43 -41.81
N PRO A 282 27.69 37.32 -42.01
CA PRO A 282 28.25 36.32 -42.90
C PRO A 282 27.70 34.91 -42.57
N LEU A 283 27.28 34.18 -43.61
CA LEU A 283 26.63 32.85 -43.52
C LEU A 283 27.47 31.82 -42.74
N ASP A 284 28.79 31.98 -42.74
CA ASP A 284 29.82 31.19 -42.05
C ASP A 284 29.93 31.49 -40.54
N GLN A 285 29.32 32.56 -40.04
CA GLN A 285 29.41 32.95 -38.62
C GLN A 285 28.05 33.01 -37.91
N GLY A 286 26.96 33.31 -38.63
CA GLY A 286 25.63 33.50 -38.04
C GLY A 286 25.13 32.30 -37.22
N TRP A 287 25.29 31.07 -37.73
CA TRP A 287 24.84 29.87 -37.01
C TRP A 287 25.69 29.55 -35.79
N ARG A 288 26.98 29.90 -35.79
CA ARG A 288 27.86 29.73 -34.64
C ARG A 288 27.40 30.61 -33.49
N TYR A 289 27.14 31.90 -33.73
CA TYR A 289 26.59 32.82 -32.73
C TYR A 289 25.19 32.41 -32.25
N PHE A 290 24.35 31.94 -33.16
CA PHE A 290 23.04 31.37 -32.82
C PHE A 290 23.17 30.19 -31.84
N VAL A 291 24.02 29.22 -32.14
CA VAL A 291 24.25 28.04 -31.30
C VAL A 291 24.92 28.41 -29.96
N TYR A 292 25.90 29.31 -29.95
CA TYR A 292 26.50 29.83 -28.71
C TYR A 292 25.45 30.51 -27.83
N THR A 293 24.56 31.30 -28.42
CA THR A 293 23.49 32.00 -27.68
C THR A 293 22.51 31.01 -27.08
N MET A 294 22.06 30.00 -27.84
CA MET A 294 21.18 28.94 -27.32
C MET A 294 21.85 28.07 -26.24
N GLY A 295 23.13 27.72 -26.44
CA GLY A 295 23.97 27.03 -25.46
C GLY A 295 24.08 27.80 -24.15
N THR A 296 24.38 29.09 -24.26
CA THR A 296 24.50 30.01 -23.11
C THR A 296 23.16 30.18 -22.42
N LEU A 297 22.05 30.36 -23.15
CA LEU A 297 20.71 30.42 -22.59
C LEU A 297 20.38 29.15 -21.80
N THR A 298 20.69 27.98 -22.36
CA THR A 298 20.49 26.68 -21.69
C THR A 298 21.35 26.55 -20.43
N PHE A 299 22.60 27.01 -20.48
CA PHE A 299 23.49 27.03 -19.33
C PHE A 299 23.02 28.02 -18.23
N VAL A 300 22.48 29.17 -18.62
CA VAL A 300 21.87 30.13 -17.68
C VAL A 300 20.64 29.51 -17.03
N MET A 301 19.79 28.78 -17.76
CA MET A 301 18.68 28.03 -17.17
C MET A 301 19.18 27.00 -16.15
N PHE A 302 20.29 26.30 -16.42
CA PHE A 302 20.94 25.42 -15.45
C PHE A 302 21.39 26.17 -14.18
N LEU A 303 22.06 27.32 -14.32
CA LEU A 303 22.46 28.14 -13.16
C LEU A 303 21.23 28.66 -12.38
N ALA A 304 20.17 29.05 -13.09
CA ALA A 304 18.92 29.49 -12.50
C ALA A 304 18.26 28.41 -11.62
N ARG A 305 18.42 27.12 -11.96
CA ARG A 305 17.94 25.99 -11.13
C ARG A 305 18.56 25.95 -9.73
N PHE A 306 19.72 26.58 -9.51
CA PHE A 306 20.37 26.65 -8.19
C PHE A 306 20.27 28.02 -7.52
N LEU A 307 20.35 29.09 -8.31
CA LEU A 307 20.44 30.46 -7.78
C LEU A 307 19.06 31.05 -7.46
N LEU A 308 18.02 30.67 -8.21
CA LEU A 308 16.69 31.26 -8.08
C LEU A 308 15.74 30.40 -7.24
N PHE A 309 15.98 29.09 -7.17
CA PHE A 309 15.05 28.16 -6.54
C PHE A 309 15.77 27.06 -5.74
N HIS A 310 15.33 26.83 -4.50
CA HIS A 310 15.72 25.64 -3.74
C HIS A 310 14.84 24.46 -4.17
N LEU A 311 15.46 23.47 -4.82
CA LEU A 311 14.80 22.23 -5.25
C LEU A 311 15.02 21.11 -4.24
N TYR A 312 13.93 20.60 -3.67
CA TYR A 312 13.96 19.44 -2.80
C TYR A 312 14.14 18.14 -3.59
N GLU A 313 14.80 17.15 -2.99
CA GLU A 313 14.83 15.79 -3.54
C GLU A 313 13.46 15.12 -3.39
N SER A 314 13.13 14.19 -4.28
CA SER A 314 11.85 13.48 -4.24
C SER A 314 11.64 12.74 -2.91
N PRO A 315 10.51 12.97 -2.19
CA PRO A 315 10.17 12.24 -0.97
C PRO A 315 10.10 10.72 -1.21
N LYS A 316 9.61 10.30 -2.38
CA LYS A 316 9.49 8.89 -2.75
C LYS A 316 10.84 8.26 -3.04
N PHE A 317 11.74 8.98 -3.71
CA PHE A 317 13.12 8.55 -3.91
C PHE A 317 13.83 8.37 -2.56
N LEU A 318 13.74 9.36 -1.66
CA LEU A 318 14.33 9.30 -0.32
C LEU A 318 13.79 8.12 0.50
N LEU A 319 12.46 7.92 0.46
CA LEU A 319 11.80 6.78 1.08
C LEU A 319 12.30 5.43 0.52
N SER A 320 12.47 5.32 -0.80
CA SER A 320 12.99 4.11 -1.45
C SER A 320 14.45 3.79 -1.07
N ARG A 321 15.21 4.81 -0.67
CA ARG A 321 16.59 4.70 -0.18
C ARG A 321 16.68 4.51 1.34
N GLY A 322 15.53 4.42 2.04
CA GLY A 322 15.46 4.30 3.49
C GLY A 322 15.72 5.60 4.25
N ARG A 323 15.86 6.75 3.56
CA ARG A 323 16.10 8.08 4.14
C ARG A 323 14.77 8.75 4.50
N GLN A 324 14.05 8.16 5.45
CA GLN A 324 12.68 8.59 5.80
C GLN A 324 12.64 9.96 6.48
N SER A 325 13.62 10.26 7.34
CA SER A 325 13.74 11.55 8.00
C SER A 325 13.86 12.70 7.01
N GLU A 326 14.69 12.52 5.99
CA GLU A 326 14.82 13.50 4.90
C GLU A 326 13.54 13.60 4.07
N ALA A 327 12.81 12.49 3.86
CA ALA A 327 11.53 12.54 3.15
C ALA A 327 10.48 13.36 3.92
N VAL A 328 10.44 13.26 5.25
CA VAL A 328 9.60 14.09 6.12
C VAL A 328 10.06 15.54 6.09
N ALA A 329 11.37 15.80 6.19
CA ALA A 329 11.94 17.14 6.12
C ALA A 329 11.58 17.85 4.81
N VAL A 330 11.57 17.14 3.67
CA VAL A 330 11.12 17.71 2.39
C VAL A 330 9.65 18.14 2.43
N VAL A 331 8.76 17.34 3.03
CA VAL A 331 7.33 17.69 3.16
C VAL A 331 7.16 18.91 4.08
N HIS A 332 7.94 18.98 5.17
CA HIS A 332 7.99 20.16 6.05
C HIS A 332 8.51 21.40 5.33
N GLY A 333 9.59 21.26 4.54
CA GLY A 333 10.15 22.34 3.74
C GLY A 333 9.18 22.84 2.66
N MET A 334 8.36 21.96 2.10
CA MET A 334 7.28 22.33 1.19
C MET A 334 6.17 23.11 1.91
N ALA A 335 5.71 22.62 3.07
CA ALA A 335 4.72 23.32 3.91
C ALA A 335 5.21 24.71 4.33
N TYR A 336 6.48 24.81 4.77
CA TYR A 336 7.14 26.06 5.14
C TYR A 336 7.13 27.09 4.00
N LYS A 337 7.54 26.66 2.80
CA LYS A 337 7.59 27.53 1.62
C LYS A 337 6.20 27.94 1.12
N ASN A 338 5.23 27.05 1.28
CA ASN A 338 3.83 27.30 0.97
C ASN A 338 3.11 28.13 2.05
N LYS A 339 3.76 28.40 3.19
CA LYS A 339 3.17 29.04 4.38
C LYS A 339 1.95 28.29 4.92
N THR A 340 2.01 26.97 4.88
CA THR A 340 0.98 26.08 5.40
C THR A 340 1.57 25.12 6.44
N THR A 341 0.72 24.33 7.07
CA THR A 341 1.11 23.35 8.08
C THR A 341 0.99 21.94 7.53
N THR A 342 1.76 21.00 8.08
CA THR A 342 1.68 19.58 7.80
C THR A 342 1.57 18.79 9.10
N TRP A 343 0.94 17.63 9.04
CA TRP A 343 0.83 16.69 10.17
C TRP A 343 1.84 15.55 10.08
N LEU A 344 2.59 15.44 8.98
CA LEU A 344 3.44 14.29 8.71
C LEU A 344 4.64 14.27 9.65
N THR A 345 4.80 13.17 10.39
CA THR A 345 6.00 12.88 11.21
C THR A 345 6.57 11.51 10.86
N GLU A 346 7.82 11.27 11.26
CA GLU A 346 8.44 9.94 11.14
C GLU A 346 7.67 8.89 11.94
N GLU A 347 7.14 9.27 13.10
CA GLU A 347 6.32 8.42 13.97
C GLU A 347 5.07 7.92 13.23
N ILE A 348 4.31 8.81 12.60
CA ILE A 348 3.10 8.42 11.85
C ILE A 348 3.45 7.51 10.66
N LEU A 349 4.57 7.76 9.97
CA LEU A 349 5.04 6.87 8.91
C LEU A 349 5.41 5.48 9.44
N ASN A 350 6.03 5.41 10.62
CA ASN A 350 6.42 4.15 11.25
C ASN A 350 5.24 3.40 11.85
N GLU A 351 4.25 4.10 12.38
CA GLU A 351 3.02 3.51 12.88
C GLU A 351 2.22 2.89 11.72
N ILE A 352 2.10 3.57 10.58
CA ILE A 352 1.31 3.05 9.45
C ILE A 352 2.09 2.00 8.65
N GLY A 353 3.38 2.23 8.39
CA GLY A 353 4.19 1.40 7.49
C GLY A 353 5.28 0.54 8.16
N GLY A 354 5.41 0.56 9.50
CA GLY A 354 6.42 -0.17 10.27
C GLY A 354 7.79 0.54 10.37
N ASP A 355 8.52 0.32 11.47
CA ASP A 355 9.82 0.98 11.75
C ASP A 355 10.97 0.45 10.85
N PRO A 356 11.75 1.32 10.16
CA PRO A 356 12.95 0.92 9.42
C PRO A 356 14.07 0.33 10.29
N LEU A 357 14.10 0.58 11.60
CA LEU A 357 15.13 0.06 12.51
C LEU A 357 14.77 -1.33 13.09
N ALA A 358 13.48 -1.68 13.14
CA ALA A 358 13.01 -2.98 13.65
C ALA A 358 13.17 -4.13 12.64
N LYS A 359 13.47 -3.82 11.37
CA LYS A 359 13.85 -4.79 10.35
C LYS A 359 15.05 -4.23 9.59
N ASP A 360 16.12 -5.01 9.43
CA ASP A 360 17.14 -4.82 8.39
C ASP A 360 16.51 -4.92 6.97
N VAL A 361 15.57 -4.05 6.63
CA VAL A 361 14.99 -3.92 5.30
C VAL A 361 15.93 -3.00 4.53
N LEU A 362 16.97 -3.67 4.02
CA LEU A 362 17.31 -3.64 2.60
C LEU A 362 17.26 -2.23 2.00
N LYS A 363 18.41 -1.55 2.06
CA LYS A 363 18.84 -0.71 0.93
C LYS A 363 18.60 -1.57 -0.32
N LEU A 364 17.59 -1.26 -1.12
CA LEU A 364 17.41 -1.89 -2.43
C LEU A 364 18.73 -1.71 -3.17
N SER A 365 19.40 -2.83 -3.48
CA SER A 365 20.64 -2.75 -4.25
C SER A 365 20.32 -2.07 -5.58
N THR A 366 21.24 -1.26 -6.11
CA THR A 366 21.10 -0.66 -7.44
C THR A 366 20.75 -1.72 -8.49
N THR A 367 21.28 -2.94 -8.34
CA THR A 367 20.92 -4.10 -9.18
C THR A 367 19.51 -4.63 -8.97
N GLU A 368 18.92 -4.55 -7.78
CA GLU A 368 17.53 -4.93 -7.51
C GLU A 368 16.53 -3.86 -7.98
N ILE A 369 16.88 -2.57 -7.91
CA ILE A 369 16.10 -1.47 -8.49
C ILE A 369 16.07 -1.62 -10.02
N ILE A 370 17.24 -1.83 -10.63
CA ILE A 370 17.37 -2.09 -12.07
C ILE A 370 16.61 -3.37 -12.43
N LYS A 371 16.74 -4.48 -11.69
CA LYS A 371 16.04 -5.73 -11.99
C LYS A 371 14.53 -5.62 -11.82
N ARG A 372 14.02 -4.87 -10.82
CA ARG A 372 12.58 -4.56 -10.66
C ARG A 372 12.04 -3.64 -11.76
N LYS A 373 12.85 -2.72 -12.28
CA LYS A 373 12.47 -1.79 -13.35
C LYS A 373 12.65 -2.39 -14.75
N PHE A 374 13.63 -3.25 -14.99
CA PHE A 374 13.66 -4.12 -16.17
C PHE A 374 12.55 -5.17 -16.11
N ALA A 375 12.20 -5.67 -14.92
CA ALA A 375 10.96 -6.42 -14.72
C ALA A 375 9.69 -5.55 -14.95
N SER A 376 9.78 -4.22 -14.93
CA SER A 376 8.68 -3.34 -15.36
C SER A 376 8.50 -3.23 -16.87
N PHE A 377 9.51 -3.68 -17.64
CA PHE A 377 9.43 -4.00 -19.07
C PHE A 377 9.20 -5.50 -19.33
N SER A 378 9.10 -6.33 -18.28
CA SER A 378 8.69 -7.73 -18.39
C SER A 378 7.23 -7.84 -18.83
N THR A 379 6.90 -8.96 -19.47
CA THR A 379 5.54 -9.35 -19.89
C THR A 379 4.50 -9.23 -18.77
N GLU A 380 4.90 -9.29 -17.50
CA GLU A 380 4.05 -9.10 -16.32
C GLU A 380 3.39 -7.71 -16.19
N ARG A 381 4.02 -6.63 -16.69
CA ARG A 381 3.44 -5.26 -16.63
C ARG A 381 2.85 -4.76 -17.95
N ILE A 382 3.31 -5.30 -19.08
CA ILE A 382 2.71 -5.02 -20.39
C ILE A 382 1.41 -5.83 -20.56
N GLY A 383 1.38 -7.09 -20.10
CA GLY A 383 0.20 -7.95 -20.18
C GLY A 383 -1.09 -7.30 -19.66
N PRO A 384 -1.08 -6.64 -18.48
CA PRO A 384 -2.29 -6.02 -17.98
C PRO A 384 -2.76 -4.77 -18.77
N LEU A 385 -1.93 -4.15 -19.62
CA LEU A 385 -2.38 -3.13 -20.58
C LEU A 385 -3.34 -3.71 -21.64
N PHE A 386 -3.25 -5.01 -21.90
CA PHE A 386 -4.10 -5.74 -22.85
C PHE A 386 -5.14 -6.65 -22.16
N HIS A 387 -5.29 -6.54 -20.84
CA HIS A 387 -6.20 -7.40 -20.05
C HIS A 387 -7.67 -7.28 -20.47
N THR A 388 -8.11 -6.06 -20.81
CA THR A 388 -9.48 -5.80 -21.27
C THR A 388 -9.44 -5.37 -22.72
N LYS A 389 -10.36 -5.89 -23.55
CA LYS A 389 -10.48 -5.50 -24.98
C LYS A 389 -10.51 -3.97 -25.16
N LYS A 390 -11.24 -3.25 -24.29
CA LYS A 390 -11.30 -1.78 -24.28
C LYS A 390 -9.92 -1.14 -24.03
N LEU A 391 -9.19 -1.58 -23.01
CA LEU A 391 -7.88 -1.01 -22.65
C LEU A 391 -6.78 -1.40 -23.65
N GLY A 392 -6.79 -2.64 -24.14
CA GLY A 392 -5.86 -3.09 -25.17
C GLY A 392 -6.04 -2.34 -26.49
N TRP A 393 -7.29 -2.11 -26.91
CA TRP A 393 -7.60 -1.28 -28.08
C TRP A 393 -7.16 0.17 -27.89
N THR A 394 -7.44 0.78 -26.73
CA THR A 394 -6.93 2.13 -26.44
C THR A 394 -5.41 2.19 -26.46
N THR A 395 -4.74 1.19 -25.88
CA THR A 395 -3.26 1.12 -25.83
C THR A 395 -2.69 1.06 -27.24
N ALA A 396 -3.21 0.18 -28.09
CA ALA A 396 -2.77 0.03 -29.47
C ALA A 396 -3.00 1.31 -30.30
N LEU A 397 -4.18 1.92 -30.22
CA LEU A 397 -4.48 3.17 -30.91
C LEU A 397 -3.61 4.33 -30.41
N LEU A 398 -3.39 4.43 -29.10
CA LEU A 398 -2.57 5.50 -28.53
C LEU A 398 -1.11 5.36 -28.94
N TRP A 399 -0.57 4.15 -28.93
CA TRP A 399 0.79 3.86 -29.41
C TRP A 399 0.92 4.15 -30.91
N PHE A 400 -0.11 3.81 -31.70
CA PHE A 400 -0.16 4.18 -33.10
C PHE A 400 -0.14 5.71 -33.29
N CYS A 401 -0.96 6.47 -32.54
CA CYS A 401 -0.94 7.93 -32.58
C CYS A 401 0.44 8.51 -32.26
N TRP A 402 1.10 8.04 -31.19
CA TRP A 402 2.44 8.52 -30.83
C TRP A 402 3.50 8.17 -31.88
N LEU A 403 3.36 7.01 -32.55
CA LEU A 403 4.25 6.61 -33.64
C LEU A 403 4.04 7.49 -34.87
N THR A 404 2.80 7.70 -35.31
CA THR A 404 2.53 8.49 -36.53
C THR A 404 2.80 9.98 -36.33
N ILE A 405 2.42 10.55 -35.18
CA ILE A 405 2.71 11.94 -34.84
C ILE A 405 4.21 12.14 -34.63
N GLY A 406 4.88 11.20 -33.96
CA GLY A 406 6.32 11.26 -33.73
C GLY A 406 7.15 11.32 -35.01
N MET A 407 6.66 10.73 -36.11
CA MET A 407 7.26 10.85 -37.44
C MET A 407 6.74 12.04 -38.25
N GLY A 408 5.43 12.31 -38.23
CA GLY A 408 4.82 13.40 -39.00
C GLY A 408 5.30 14.77 -38.56
N TYR A 409 5.46 14.99 -37.25
CA TYR A 409 5.88 16.27 -36.71
C TYR A 409 7.27 16.71 -37.19
N PRO A 410 8.35 15.91 -37.04
CA PRO A 410 9.67 16.31 -37.53
C PRO A 410 9.76 16.38 -39.05
N LEU A 411 9.00 15.58 -39.80
CA LEU A 411 8.96 15.64 -41.28
C LEU A 411 8.53 17.02 -41.81
N PHE A 412 7.68 17.72 -41.05
CA PHE A 412 7.29 19.09 -41.38
C PHE A 412 8.12 20.12 -40.60
N ASN A 413 8.04 20.11 -39.28
CA ASN A 413 8.55 21.20 -38.42
C ASN A 413 10.08 21.31 -38.45
N ALA A 414 10.80 20.18 -38.50
CA ALA A 414 12.27 20.20 -38.51
C ALA A 414 12.87 20.65 -39.85
N PHE A 415 12.04 20.72 -40.91
CA PHE A 415 12.47 21.17 -42.24
C PHE A 415 11.65 22.38 -42.72
N LEU A 416 10.77 22.94 -41.87
CA LEU A 416 9.96 24.11 -42.19
C LEU A 416 10.79 25.32 -42.67
N PRO A 417 11.95 25.64 -42.09
CA PRO A 417 12.81 26.70 -42.63
C PRO A 417 13.23 26.45 -44.09
N GLN A 418 13.55 25.21 -44.46
CA GLN A 418 13.89 24.83 -45.85
C GLN A 418 12.67 24.93 -46.78
N TYR A 419 11.49 24.58 -46.30
CA TYR A 419 10.26 24.72 -47.11
C TYR A 419 9.92 26.19 -47.35
N LEU A 420 10.08 27.05 -46.34
CA LEU A 420 9.84 28.48 -46.44
C LEU A 420 10.90 29.21 -47.29
N SER A 421 12.17 28.75 -47.30
CA SER A 421 13.19 29.31 -48.21
C SER A 421 12.94 28.97 -49.67
N ASN A 422 12.30 27.82 -49.94
CA ASN A 422 11.93 27.38 -51.29
C ASN A 422 10.65 28.05 -51.82
N GLY A 423 9.97 28.86 -50.99
CA GLY A 423 8.84 29.68 -51.41
C GLY A 423 9.25 30.79 -52.39
N LYS A 424 8.25 31.43 -52.99
CA LYS A 424 8.40 32.57 -53.90
C LYS A 424 7.74 33.81 -53.29
N GLY A 425 8.40 34.96 -53.42
CA GLY A 425 7.82 36.26 -53.07
C GLY A 425 6.66 36.64 -54.01
N SER A 426 5.96 37.73 -53.67
CA SER A 426 4.81 38.24 -54.45
C SER A 426 5.15 38.59 -55.92
N ASN A 427 6.43 38.79 -56.22
CA ASN A 427 6.94 39.09 -57.57
C ASN A 427 7.60 37.87 -58.25
N GLY A 428 7.56 36.68 -57.63
CA GLY A 428 8.21 35.47 -58.13
C GLY A 428 9.69 35.32 -57.77
N GLU A 429 10.27 36.27 -57.04
CA GLU A 429 11.66 36.25 -56.55
C GLU A 429 11.87 35.22 -55.43
N ALA A 430 13.12 34.77 -55.26
CA ALA A 430 13.51 33.90 -54.16
C ALA A 430 13.35 34.63 -52.82
N VAL A 431 12.88 33.93 -51.79
CA VAL A 431 12.65 34.50 -50.47
C VAL A 431 13.99 34.74 -49.78
N SER A 432 14.25 35.98 -49.34
CA SER A 432 15.43 36.31 -48.54
C SER A 432 15.45 35.54 -47.21
N ASN A 433 16.64 35.18 -46.73
CA ASN A 433 16.86 34.56 -45.41
C ASN A 433 16.15 35.33 -44.30
N TYR A 434 16.20 36.66 -44.32
CA TYR A 434 15.48 37.50 -43.36
C TYR A 434 13.99 37.17 -43.31
N THR A 435 13.35 37.06 -44.48
CA THR A 435 11.93 36.76 -44.63
C THR A 435 11.60 35.34 -44.20
N THR A 436 12.45 34.35 -44.51
CA THR A 436 12.27 32.96 -44.10
C THR A 436 12.25 32.81 -42.58
N TYR A 437 13.26 33.33 -41.89
CA TYR A 437 13.35 33.25 -40.43
C TYR A 437 12.29 34.10 -39.73
N ARG A 438 11.94 35.28 -40.30
CA ARG A 438 10.79 36.08 -39.84
C ARG A 438 9.48 35.30 -39.93
N ASN A 439 9.21 34.64 -41.05
CA ASN A 439 7.98 33.89 -41.26
C ASN A 439 7.89 32.69 -40.29
N TYR A 440 9.01 32.01 -40.05
CA TYR A 440 9.10 30.96 -39.04
C TYR A 440 8.82 31.49 -37.61
N ALA A 441 9.32 32.68 -37.28
CA ALA A 441 9.02 33.35 -36.01
C ALA A 441 7.53 33.73 -35.89
N ILE A 442 6.90 34.23 -36.96
CA ILE A 442 5.46 34.51 -37.00
C ILE A 442 4.65 33.24 -36.71
N SER A 443 4.96 32.12 -37.37
CA SER A 443 4.27 30.84 -37.10
C SER A 443 4.47 30.38 -35.65
N SER A 444 5.64 30.60 -35.07
CA SER A 444 5.93 30.25 -33.68
C SER A 444 5.15 31.11 -32.68
N VAL A 445 4.99 32.42 -32.94
CA VAL A 445 4.16 33.33 -32.12
C VAL A 445 2.70 32.88 -32.11
N VAL A 446 2.17 32.52 -33.29
CA VAL A 446 0.77 32.07 -33.42
C VAL A 446 0.56 30.70 -32.78
N GLY A 447 1.60 29.86 -32.70
CA GLY A 447 1.54 28.55 -32.03
C GLY A 447 1.34 28.61 -30.51
N VAL A 448 1.97 29.58 -29.82
CA VAL A 448 1.97 29.67 -28.34
C VAL A 448 0.57 29.73 -27.71
N PRO A 449 -0.38 30.57 -28.18
CA PRO A 449 -1.74 30.60 -27.66
C PRO A 449 -2.48 29.24 -27.74
N GLY A 450 -2.09 28.36 -28.67
CA GLY A 450 -2.70 27.05 -28.84
C GLY A 450 -2.66 26.21 -27.56
N SER A 451 -1.50 26.10 -26.90
CA SER A 451 -1.38 25.32 -25.66
C SER A 451 -2.16 25.91 -24.48
N ILE A 452 -2.35 27.24 -24.45
CA ILE A 452 -3.17 27.91 -23.41
C ILE A 452 -4.65 27.60 -23.65
N ILE A 453 -5.12 27.72 -24.89
CA ILE A 453 -6.51 27.42 -25.27
C ILE A 453 -6.82 25.92 -25.08
N ALA A 454 -5.84 25.05 -25.24
CA ALA A 454 -5.96 23.63 -24.92
C ALA A 454 -6.46 23.40 -23.49
N CYS A 455 -5.99 24.18 -22.51
CA CYS A 455 -6.40 24.06 -21.11
C CYS A 455 -7.89 24.36 -20.88
N TYR A 456 -8.49 25.23 -21.69
CA TYR A 456 -9.91 25.58 -21.57
C TYR A 456 -10.79 24.64 -22.41
N THR A 457 -10.34 24.28 -23.60
CA THR A 457 -11.11 23.46 -24.55
C THR A 457 -11.33 22.03 -24.06
N VAL A 458 -10.37 21.47 -23.28
CA VAL A 458 -10.50 20.12 -22.70
C VAL A 458 -11.67 19.96 -21.73
N ASP A 459 -12.13 21.04 -21.10
CA ASP A 459 -13.21 21.00 -20.11
C ASP A 459 -14.61 21.23 -20.71
N ILE A 460 -14.71 21.48 -22.02
CA ILE A 460 -15.99 21.71 -22.72
C ILE A 460 -16.89 20.47 -22.66
N LYS A 461 -18.19 20.69 -22.34
CA LYS A 461 -19.15 19.64 -21.98
C LYS A 461 -19.32 18.53 -23.02
N TYR A 462 -19.35 18.89 -24.30
CA TYR A 462 -19.69 17.98 -25.40
C TYR A 462 -18.48 17.54 -26.22
N ILE A 463 -17.34 18.21 -26.05
CA ILE A 463 -16.10 17.96 -26.82
C ILE A 463 -15.14 17.10 -26.00
N GLY A 464 -14.95 17.42 -24.72
CA GLY A 464 -14.01 16.72 -23.84
C GLY A 464 -12.56 16.74 -24.34
N ARG A 465 -11.72 15.86 -23.78
CA ARG A 465 -10.30 15.76 -24.18
C ARG A 465 -10.15 15.05 -25.51
N LYS A 466 -10.94 14.01 -25.76
CA LYS A 466 -10.89 13.25 -27.00
C LYS A 466 -11.28 14.12 -28.20
N GLY A 467 -12.38 14.85 -28.11
CA GLY A 467 -12.87 15.70 -29.20
C GLY A 467 -11.93 16.85 -29.50
N THR A 468 -11.40 17.51 -28.46
CA THR A 468 -10.44 18.62 -28.61
C THR A 468 -9.19 18.16 -29.34
N MET A 469 -8.65 17.01 -28.92
CA MET A 469 -7.47 16.43 -29.54
C MET A 469 -7.75 16.03 -31.00
N ALA A 470 -8.85 15.32 -31.28
CA ALA A 470 -9.16 14.87 -32.63
C ALA A 470 -9.39 16.02 -33.61
N ILE A 471 -10.14 17.06 -33.21
CA ILE A 471 -10.41 18.23 -34.06
C ILE A 471 -9.11 18.99 -34.35
N ALA A 472 -8.26 19.19 -33.33
CA ALA A 472 -6.97 19.85 -33.51
C ALA A 472 -6.03 19.08 -34.46
N THR A 473 -5.95 17.75 -34.31
CA THR A 473 -5.16 16.89 -35.21
C THR A 473 -5.68 16.92 -36.64
N MET A 474 -7.00 16.88 -36.83
CA MET A 474 -7.62 16.97 -38.16
C MET A 474 -7.25 18.29 -38.84
N LEU A 475 -7.39 19.40 -38.13
CA LEU A 475 -7.12 20.73 -38.68
C LEU A 475 -5.63 20.90 -38.99
N SER A 476 -4.71 20.49 -38.11
CA SER A 476 -3.26 20.50 -38.41
C SER A 476 -2.96 19.69 -39.68
N GLY A 477 -3.49 18.46 -39.82
CA GLY A 477 -3.32 17.65 -41.02
C GLY A 477 -3.85 18.32 -42.30
N VAL A 478 -5.05 18.90 -42.26
CA VAL A 478 -5.64 19.62 -43.41
C VAL A 478 -4.80 20.83 -43.79
N PHE A 479 -4.34 21.62 -42.82
CA PHE A 479 -3.55 22.82 -43.09
C PHE A 479 -2.14 22.51 -43.62
N LEU A 480 -1.58 21.33 -43.32
CA LEU A 480 -0.38 20.83 -44.00
C LEU A 480 -0.59 20.57 -45.50
N PHE A 481 -1.73 19.99 -45.88
CA PHE A 481 -2.05 19.83 -47.31
C PHE A 481 -2.27 21.18 -47.98
N LEU A 482 -3.00 22.09 -47.32
CA LEU A 482 -3.21 23.44 -47.83
C LEU A 482 -1.88 24.17 -48.04
N PHE A 483 -0.93 24.08 -47.11
CA PHE A 483 0.43 24.64 -47.24
C PHE A 483 1.11 24.29 -48.58
N THR A 484 0.87 23.10 -49.13
CA THR A 484 1.51 22.64 -50.39
C THR A 484 0.87 23.16 -51.68
N LEU A 485 -0.32 23.79 -51.61
CA LEU A 485 -1.08 24.22 -52.79
C LEU A 485 -0.47 25.43 -53.51
N SER A 486 0.25 26.28 -52.79
CA SER A 486 0.88 27.47 -53.36
C SER A 486 2.31 27.64 -52.86
N ALA A 487 3.17 28.11 -53.75
CA ALA A 487 4.55 28.49 -53.44
C ALA A 487 4.66 29.92 -52.89
N ASP A 488 3.57 30.69 -52.83
CA ASP A 488 3.60 32.06 -52.31
C ASP A 488 3.96 32.07 -50.82
N SER A 489 4.99 32.85 -50.46
CA SER A 489 5.46 33.01 -49.08
C SER A 489 4.36 33.47 -48.11
N ASN A 490 3.45 34.37 -48.51
CA ASN A 490 2.38 34.87 -47.65
C ASN A 490 1.30 33.79 -47.42
N TYR A 491 1.06 32.97 -48.44
CA TYR A 491 0.16 31.83 -48.35
C TYR A 491 0.75 30.77 -47.41
N GLN A 492 2.01 30.40 -47.61
CA GLN A 492 2.71 29.42 -46.80
C GLN A 492 2.77 29.81 -45.32
N VAL A 493 3.11 31.08 -44.99
CA VAL A 493 3.17 31.52 -43.59
C VAL A 493 1.79 31.52 -42.92
N ALA A 494 0.72 31.83 -43.64
CA ALA A 494 -0.63 31.79 -43.08
C ALA A 494 -1.00 30.36 -42.68
N PHE A 495 -0.79 29.39 -43.55
CA PHE A 495 -1.14 27.99 -43.28
C PHE A 495 -0.21 27.33 -42.28
N SER A 496 1.09 27.61 -42.30
CA SER A 496 2.01 27.10 -41.26
C SER A 496 1.71 27.69 -39.89
N SER A 497 1.21 28.92 -39.81
CA SER A 497 0.83 29.55 -38.53
C SER A 497 -0.44 28.94 -37.94
N ILE A 498 -1.45 28.69 -38.77
CA ILE A 498 -2.69 28.04 -38.35
C ILE A 498 -2.42 26.57 -37.99
N GLU A 499 -1.61 25.88 -38.77
CA GLU A 499 -1.12 24.53 -38.47
C GLU A 499 -0.44 24.50 -37.11
N ALA A 500 0.54 25.39 -36.86
CA ALA A 500 1.25 25.48 -35.58
C ALA A 500 0.30 25.72 -34.39
N PHE A 501 -0.73 26.54 -34.56
CA PHE A 501 -1.75 26.77 -33.53
C PHE A 501 -2.50 25.49 -33.14
N PHE A 502 -3.04 24.76 -34.12
CA PHE A 502 -3.79 23.53 -33.86
C PHE A 502 -2.88 22.38 -33.40
N GLN A 503 -1.66 22.30 -33.92
CA GLN A 503 -0.68 21.31 -33.52
C GLN A 503 -0.30 21.44 -32.03
N ASN A 504 -0.16 22.67 -31.54
CA ASN A 504 0.12 22.92 -30.11
C ASN A 504 -1.07 22.59 -29.20
N ILE A 505 -2.32 22.75 -29.69
CA ILE A 505 -3.52 22.25 -28.99
C ILE A 505 -3.46 20.72 -28.89
N MET A 506 -3.23 20.04 -30.02
CA MET A 506 -3.14 18.58 -30.07
C MET A 506 -2.12 18.03 -29.08
N TYR A 507 -0.88 18.55 -29.10
CA TYR A 507 0.18 18.07 -28.22
C TYR A 507 -0.12 18.32 -26.74
N GLY A 508 -0.63 19.51 -26.39
CA GLY A 508 -0.98 19.83 -25.01
C GLY A 508 -1.99 18.83 -24.43
N VAL A 509 -3.02 18.48 -25.19
CA VAL A 509 -4.03 17.51 -24.75
C VAL A 509 -3.49 16.07 -24.77
N LEU A 510 -2.70 15.68 -25.77
CA LEU A 510 -2.17 14.31 -25.90
C LEU A 510 -1.21 13.94 -24.77
N TYR A 511 -0.32 14.86 -24.36
CA TYR A 511 0.60 14.65 -23.24
C TYR A 511 -0.15 14.49 -21.90
N ALA A 512 -1.29 15.16 -21.72
CA ALA A 512 -2.11 15.00 -20.52
C ALA A 512 -3.01 13.75 -20.58
N TYR A 513 -3.61 13.45 -21.73
CA TYR A 513 -4.50 12.31 -21.93
C TYR A 513 -3.77 10.95 -21.77
N THR A 514 -2.53 10.85 -22.27
CA THR A 514 -1.74 9.60 -22.23
C THR A 514 -1.61 9.00 -20.82
N PRO A 515 -1.13 9.71 -19.79
CA PRO A 515 -1.06 9.18 -18.43
C PRO A 515 -2.44 9.01 -17.77
N GLU A 516 -3.46 9.78 -18.17
CA GLU A 516 -4.82 9.68 -17.61
C GLU A 516 -5.55 8.38 -18.02
N VAL A 517 -5.31 7.90 -19.25
CA VAL A 517 -5.91 6.67 -19.76
C VAL A 517 -5.42 5.43 -19.01
N PHE A 518 -4.14 5.38 -18.69
CA PHE A 518 -3.53 4.18 -18.14
C PHE A 518 -3.79 4.02 -16.62
N PRO A 519 -4.08 2.80 -16.14
CA PRO A 519 -4.23 2.50 -14.71
C PRO A 519 -2.96 2.86 -13.93
N ALA A 520 -3.10 3.36 -12.69
CA ALA A 520 -1.97 3.83 -11.88
C ALA A 520 -0.78 2.85 -11.79
N PRO A 521 -0.96 1.52 -11.60
CA PRO A 521 0.18 0.58 -11.54
C PRO A 521 0.97 0.45 -12.85
N ASN A 522 0.30 0.66 -13.99
CA ASN A 522 0.86 0.43 -15.34
C ASN A 522 1.05 1.74 -16.12
N ARG A 523 0.68 2.88 -15.53
CA ARG A 523 0.72 4.21 -16.14
C ARG A 523 2.11 4.56 -16.63
N GLY A 524 3.12 4.38 -15.78
CA GLY A 524 4.51 4.64 -16.14
C GLY A 524 4.99 3.82 -17.34
N THR A 525 4.64 2.52 -17.40
CA THR A 525 5.01 1.64 -18.51
C THR A 525 4.31 2.05 -19.81
N GLY A 526 2.98 2.27 -19.77
CA GLY A 526 2.20 2.68 -20.94
C GLY A 526 2.66 4.02 -21.52
N THR A 527 2.86 5.03 -20.68
CA THR A 527 3.37 6.35 -21.07
C THR A 527 4.83 6.31 -21.52
N GLY A 528 5.67 5.51 -20.86
CA GLY A 528 7.07 5.34 -21.24
C GLY A 528 7.25 4.74 -22.62
N ILE A 529 6.49 3.69 -22.95
CA ILE A 529 6.51 3.08 -24.30
C ILE A 529 6.00 4.07 -25.35
N SER A 530 4.92 4.81 -25.07
CA SER A 530 4.44 5.89 -25.96
C SER A 530 5.53 6.90 -26.29
N SER A 531 6.25 7.39 -25.28
CA SER A 531 7.34 8.36 -25.47
C SER A 531 8.50 7.77 -26.27
N PHE A 532 8.87 6.51 -25.99
CA PHE A 532 9.92 5.81 -26.73
C PHE A 532 9.57 5.62 -28.22
N LEU A 533 8.34 5.19 -28.53
CA LEU A 533 7.84 5.06 -29.89
C LEU A 533 7.87 6.40 -30.63
N ASN A 534 7.46 7.48 -29.97
CA ASN A 534 7.53 8.83 -30.52
C ASN A 534 8.95 9.23 -30.92
N ARG A 535 9.94 8.97 -30.06
CA ARG A 535 11.35 9.32 -30.33
C ARG A 535 11.98 8.45 -31.42
N ILE A 536 11.68 7.15 -31.47
CA ILE A 536 12.11 6.27 -32.58
C ILE A 536 11.50 6.72 -33.90
N ALA A 537 10.20 7.01 -33.93
CA ALA A 537 9.52 7.45 -35.13
C ALA A 537 10.08 8.80 -35.63
N GLY A 538 10.42 9.70 -34.69
CA GLY A 538 11.09 10.96 -35.00
C GLY A 538 12.52 10.79 -35.55
N LEU A 539 13.26 9.78 -35.10
CA LEU A 539 14.56 9.43 -35.68
C LEU A 539 14.45 9.00 -37.16
N CYS A 540 13.36 8.31 -37.53
CA CYS A 540 13.12 7.89 -38.90
C CYS A 540 12.77 9.05 -39.84
N ALA A 541 12.20 10.15 -39.33
CA ALA A 541 11.75 11.28 -40.15
C ALA A 541 12.88 11.94 -40.98
N PRO A 542 14.04 12.31 -40.40
CA PRO A 542 15.17 12.81 -41.19
C PRO A 542 15.73 11.80 -42.19
N ILE A 543 15.69 10.49 -41.87
CA ILE A 543 16.15 9.43 -42.78
C ILE A 543 15.22 9.38 -44.00
N ILE A 544 13.91 9.41 -43.80
CA ILE A 544 12.93 9.44 -44.89
C ILE A 544 13.10 10.72 -45.70
N ALA A 545 13.18 11.88 -45.05
CA ALA A 545 13.34 13.17 -45.73
C ALA A 545 14.65 13.25 -46.54
N ALA A 546 15.72 12.59 -46.11
CA ALA A 546 17.00 12.55 -46.83
C ALA A 546 17.04 11.52 -47.98
N ASN A 547 16.11 10.55 -48.03
CA ASN A 547 16.15 9.48 -49.03
C ASN A 547 14.97 9.51 -50.03
N ILE A 548 14.04 10.45 -49.87
CA ILE A 548 13.01 10.71 -50.88
C ILE A 548 13.68 11.33 -52.12
N PRO A 549 13.45 10.79 -53.33
CA PRO A 549 14.03 11.32 -54.57
C PRO A 549 13.68 12.80 -54.80
N ASP A 550 14.64 13.58 -55.31
CA ASP A 550 14.52 15.03 -55.58
C ASP A 550 13.40 15.42 -56.56
N ALA A 551 12.69 14.44 -57.14
CA ALA A 551 11.61 14.63 -58.10
C ALA A 551 10.36 15.32 -57.52
N ASN A 552 10.14 15.29 -56.19
CA ASN A 552 9.01 15.99 -55.56
C ASN A 552 9.39 16.64 -54.20
N PRO A 553 9.70 17.95 -54.18
CA PRO A 553 10.04 18.69 -52.95
C PRO A 553 8.95 18.68 -51.87
N ASN A 554 7.68 18.50 -52.25
CA ASN A 554 6.54 18.49 -51.34
C ASN A 554 6.21 17.11 -50.78
N ALA A 555 6.86 16.04 -51.26
CA ALA A 555 6.58 14.66 -50.84
C ALA A 555 6.70 14.44 -49.31
N PRO A 556 7.73 14.96 -48.60
CA PRO A 556 7.80 14.83 -47.14
C PRO A 556 6.63 15.49 -46.41
N VAL A 557 6.09 16.60 -46.95
CA VAL A 557 4.94 17.31 -46.37
C VAL A 557 3.65 16.50 -46.56
N PHE A 558 3.48 15.86 -47.73
CA PHE A 558 2.34 14.95 -47.96
C PHE A 558 2.37 13.73 -47.04
N VAL A 559 3.56 13.15 -46.82
CA VAL A 559 3.74 12.05 -45.87
C VAL A 559 3.41 12.51 -44.44
N SER A 560 3.88 13.70 -44.04
CA SER A 560 3.56 14.30 -42.74
C SER A 560 2.05 14.50 -42.56
N GLY A 561 1.37 15.17 -43.49
CA GLY A 561 -0.08 15.39 -43.46
C GLY A 561 -0.86 14.07 -43.42
N GLY A 562 -0.45 13.07 -44.20
CA GLY A 562 -1.05 11.74 -44.20
C GLY A 562 -0.91 11.01 -42.86
N LEU A 563 0.26 11.08 -42.21
CA LEU A 563 0.50 10.49 -40.89
C LEU A 563 -0.31 11.19 -39.79
N ILE A 564 -0.42 12.51 -39.84
CA ILE A 564 -1.23 13.28 -38.88
C ILE A 564 -2.73 12.97 -39.08
N LEU A 565 -3.22 12.88 -40.31
CA LEU A 565 -4.61 12.45 -40.56
C LEU A 565 -4.86 10.99 -40.15
N ALA A 566 -3.88 10.11 -40.31
CA ALA A 566 -3.99 8.74 -39.78
C ALA A 566 -4.09 8.74 -38.25
N ALA A 567 -3.35 9.62 -37.57
CA ALA A 567 -3.49 9.82 -36.12
C ALA A 567 -4.89 10.33 -35.75
N PHE A 568 -5.45 11.27 -36.51
CA PHE A 568 -6.83 11.76 -36.32
C PHE A 568 -7.85 10.60 -36.41
N VAL A 569 -7.75 9.76 -37.44
CA VAL A 569 -8.65 8.60 -37.59
C VAL A 569 -8.52 7.68 -36.37
N ALA A 570 -7.30 7.38 -35.92
CA ALA A 570 -7.08 6.59 -34.71
C ALA A 570 -7.66 7.25 -33.43
N MET A 571 -7.55 8.58 -33.31
CA MET A 571 -8.11 9.34 -32.18
C MET A 571 -9.64 9.29 -32.12
N ILE A 572 -10.33 9.28 -33.27
CA ILE A 572 -11.80 9.12 -33.31
C ILE A 572 -12.21 7.77 -32.69
N PHE A 573 -11.42 6.71 -32.90
CA PHE A 573 -11.72 5.37 -32.39
C PHE A 573 -11.28 5.13 -30.94
N LEU A 574 -10.68 6.12 -30.26
CA LEU A 574 -10.33 5.99 -28.84
C LEU A 574 -11.59 5.77 -27.97
N PRO A 575 -11.70 4.65 -27.22
CA PRO A 575 -12.94 4.29 -26.54
C PRO A 575 -13.07 4.89 -25.12
N ILE A 576 -12.06 5.63 -24.63
CA ILE A 576 -12.00 6.16 -23.26
C ILE A 576 -11.97 7.70 -23.31
N GLU A 577 -12.87 8.36 -22.59
CA GLU A 577 -12.83 9.80 -22.32
C GLU A 577 -12.31 10.01 -20.89
N THR A 578 -11.39 10.96 -20.68
CA THR A 578 -10.70 11.17 -19.39
C THR A 578 -11.18 12.42 -18.65
N ARG A 579 -11.99 13.28 -19.27
CA ARG A 579 -12.58 14.46 -18.61
C ARG A 579 -13.38 14.06 -17.35
N GLY A 580 -13.10 14.73 -16.23
CA GLY A 580 -13.81 14.56 -14.95
C GLY A 580 -13.49 13.25 -14.19
N ASN A 581 -12.71 12.34 -14.77
CA ASN A 581 -12.64 10.95 -14.33
C ASN A 581 -11.53 10.62 -13.33
N LEU A 582 -10.77 11.59 -12.79
CA LEU A 582 -9.79 11.22 -11.76
C LEU A 582 -10.48 10.68 -10.48
N ALA A 583 -11.65 11.23 -10.14
CA ALA A 583 -12.50 10.79 -9.03
C ALA A 583 -13.34 9.55 -9.38
N GLU A 584 -13.89 9.49 -10.61
CA GLU A 584 -14.71 8.37 -11.07
C GLU A 584 -13.86 7.11 -11.39
N SER A 585 -12.61 7.26 -11.82
CA SER A 585 -11.79 6.11 -12.27
C SER A 585 -11.48 5.08 -11.18
N LEU A 586 -11.66 5.43 -9.90
CA LEU A 586 -11.56 4.47 -8.79
C LEU A 586 -12.89 3.73 -8.54
N GLN A 587 -14.04 4.35 -8.85
CA GLN A 587 -15.38 3.81 -8.56
C GLN A 587 -16.07 3.20 -9.80
N THR A 588 -16.01 3.83 -10.98
CA THR A 588 -16.59 3.32 -12.25
C THR A 588 -15.85 2.08 -12.80
N ARG A 589 -14.69 1.73 -12.22
CA ARG A 589 -13.96 0.49 -12.55
C ARG A 589 -14.44 -0.73 -11.77
N ILE A 590 -15.28 -0.56 -10.75
CA ILE A 590 -15.89 -1.65 -10.02
C ILE A 590 -17.31 -1.83 -10.56
N LYS A 591 -17.44 -2.61 -11.65
CA LYS A 591 -18.77 -2.99 -12.20
C LYS A 591 -19.66 -3.74 -11.20
N MET A 592 -19.04 -4.33 -10.17
CA MET A 592 -19.64 -5.20 -9.18
C MET A 592 -18.83 -5.11 -7.88
N SER A 593 -19.42 -4.57 -6.81
CA SER A 593 -18.84 -4.58 -5.46
C SER A 593 -19.59 -5.59 -4.58
N VAL A 594 -18.86 -6.33 -3.74
CA VAL A 594 -19.43 -7.33 -2.81
C VAL A 594 -19.09 -6.92 -1.40
N ARG A 595 -20.10 -6.73 -0.55
CA ARG A 595 -19.94 -6.45 0.89
C ARG A 595 -20.69 -7.49 1.70
N ILE A 596 -20.14 -7.85 2.85
CA ILE A 596 -20.77 -8.74 3.82
C ILE A 596 -21.21 -7.88 4.99
N VAL A 597 -22.48 -7.99 5.39
CA VAL A 597 -23.03 -7.35 6.57
C VAL A 597 -23.56 -8.44 7.47
N LEU A 598 -23.07 -8.53 8.71
CA LEU A 598 -23.59 -9.46 9.71
C LEU A 598 -24.79 -8.80 10.40
N ASP A 599 -25.88 -9.55 10.61
CA ASP A 599 -27.13 -8.97 11.16
C ASP A 599 -27.03 -8.67 12.66
N ASP A 600 -26.30 -9.48 13.42
CA ASP A 600 -25.99 -9.27 14.84
C ASP A 600 -24.52 -9.67 15.12
N PRO A 601 -23.55 -8.74 14.95
CA PRO A 601 -22.15 -9.03 15.22
C PRO A 601 -21.92 -9.15 16.73
N HIS A 602 -21.88 -10.38 17.23
CA HIS A 602 -21.47 -10.64 18.60
C HIS A 602 -19.98 -10.31 18.79
N ALA A 603 -19.60 -9.87 20.00
CA ALA A 603 -18.19 -9.64 20.37
C ALA A 603 -17.33 -10.90 20.17
N PHE A 604 -17.93 -12.08 20.29
CA PHE A 604 -17.36 -13.37 19.92
C PHE A 604 -18.49 -14.38 19.67
N TYR A 605 -18.20 -15.39 18.87
CA TYR A 605 -19.08 -16.51 18.57
C TYR A 605 -18.61 -17.78 19.30
N THR A 606 -19.55 -18.64 19.68
CA THR A 606 -19.27 -19.93 20.32
C THR A 606 -19.58 -21.09 19.40
N ASN A 607 -19.23 -22.32 19.80
CA ASN A 607 -19.79 -23.51 19.14
C ASN A 607 -21.33 -23.44 19.15
N LEU A 608 -21.97 -24.01 18.13
CA LEU A 608 -23.43 -24.07 17.98
C LEU A 608 -24.14 -22.73 17.70
N ASP A 609 -23.43 -21.59 17.75
CA ASP A 609 -23.97 -20.31 17.30
C ASP A 609 -24.22 -20.32 15.78
N PHE A 610 -25.20 -19.53 15.35
CA PHE A 610 -25.43 -19.24 13.94
C PHE A 610 -24.76 -17.93 13.57
N ILE A 611 -23.97 -17.95 12.50
CA ILE A 611 -23.52 -16.72 11.84
C ILE A 611 -24.52 -16.43 10.74
N SER A 612 -25.29 -15.36 10.91
CA SER A 612 -26.23 -14.85 9.91
C SER A 612 -25.85 -13.45 9.44
N GLY A 613 -26.13 -13.19 8.17
CA GLY A 613 -25.90 -11.89 7.58
C GLY A 613 -26.47 -11.81 6.18
N ARG A 614 -26.22 -10.68 5.54
CA ARG A 614 -26.61 -10.38 4.17
C ARG A 614 -25.38 -10.05 3.33
N ILE A 615 -25.37 -10.59 2.13
CA ILE A 615 -24.40 -10.26 1.09
C ILE A 615 -25.01 -9.18 0.24
N ILE A 616 -24.39 -8.00 0.25
CA ILE A 616 -24.82 -6.88 -0.58
C ILE A 616 -23.94 -6.86 -1.83
N LEU A 617 -24.56 -7.15 -2.97
CA LEU A 617 -23.96 -7.08 -4.28
C LEU A 617 -24.46 -5.80 -4.97
N ASN A 618 -23.58 -4.82 -5.17
CA ASN A 618 -23.92 -3.62 -5.92
C ASN A 618 -23.37 -3.72 -7.35
N LEU A 619 -24.26 -3.65 -8.33
CA LEU A 619 -23.97 -3.77 -9.76
C LEU A 619 -24.21 -2.44 -10.47
N THR A 620 -23.18 -1.88 -11.12
CA THR A 620 -23.34 -0.66 -11.92
C THR A 620 -23.86 -0.95 -13.34
N SER A 621 -23.87 -2.21 -13.75
CA SER A 621 -24.35 -2.70 -15.05
C SER A 621 -24.79 -4.16 -14.94
N ASP A 622 -25.65 -4.61 -15.84
CA ASP A 622 -26.06 -6.02 -15.93
C ASP A 622 -24.82 -6.95 -16.04
N GLU A 623 -24.73 -7.96 -15.18
CA GLU A 623 -23.61 -8.90 -15.13
C GLU A 623 -24.10 -10.34 -14.95
N ASN A 624 -23.38 -11.27 -15.59
CA ASN A 624 -23.68 -12.69 -15.49
C ASN A 624 -22.94 -13.31 -14.30
N VAL A 625 -23.69 -13.91 -13.38
CA VAL A 625 -23.21 -14.61 -12.19
C VAL A 625 -23.63 -16.08 -12.26
N THR A 626 -22.67 -16.97 -12.02
CA THR A 626 -22.91 -18.42 -12.01
C THR A 626 -23.39 -18.88 -10.63
N ALA A 627 -22.70 -18.47 -9.58
CA ALA A 627 -23.06 -18.81 -8.21
C ALA A 627 -22.52 -17.76 -7.23
N ILE A 628 -23.22 -17.56 -6.11
CA ILE A 628 -22.71 -16.83 -4.95
C ILE A 628 -22.57 -17.83 -3.82
N VAL A 629 -21.34 -17.99 -3.36
CA VAL A 629 -20.97 -19.00 -2.38
C VAL A 629 -20.37 -18.33 -1.15
N VAL A 630 -20.93 -18.62 0.01
CA VAL A 630 -20.44 -18.22 1.32
C VAL A 630 -19.63 -19.36 1.91
N LYS A 631 -18.44 -19.07 2.41
CA LYS A 631 -17.56 -20.01 3.06
C LYS A 631 -17.29 -19.55 4.47
N LEU A 632 -17.58 -20.40 5.44
CA LEU A 632 -17.15 -20.23 6.82
C LEU A 632 -15.84 -20.99 6.99
N GLU A 633 -14.74 -20.25 7.19
CA GLU A 633 -13.40 -20.81 7.29
C GLU A 633 -12.78 -20.49 8.65
N GLY A 634 -12.00 -21.43 9.17
CA GLY A 634 -11.10 -21.25 10.30
C GLY A 634 -9.76 -21.88 9.96
N GLU A 635 -8.68 -21.13 10.16
CA GLU A 635 -7.32 -21.58 9.86
C GLU A 635 -6.42 -21.48 11.09
N SER A 636 -5.55 -22.47 11.24
CA SER A 636 -4.47 -22.48 12.21
C SER A 636 -3.13 -22.53 11.48
N ARG A 637 -2.38 -21.44 11.56
CA ARG A 637 -1.11 -21.25 10.88
C ARG A 637 0.04 -21.22 11.87
N THR A 638 1.07 -22.01 11.62
CA THR A 638 2.31 -22.01 12.39
C THR A 638 3.53 -21.88 11.50
N VAL A 639 4.53 -21.13 11.95
CA VAL A 639 5.79 -20.89 11.23
C VAL A 639 6.94 -20.95 12.23
N LEU A 640 7.92 -21.82 11.98
CA LEU A 640 9.12 -21.97 12.82
C LEU A 640 10.39 -21.99 11.97
N LEU A 641 11.52 -21.66 12.60
CA LEU A 641 12.85 -21.80 12.02
C LEU A 641 13.45 -23.14 12.43
N ARG A 642 13.90 -23.94 11.46
CA ARG A 642 14.66 -25.17 11.68
C ARG A 642 16.02 -24.84 12.31
N PRO A 643 16.42 -25.49 13.42
CA PRO A 643 17.72 -25.30 14.02
C PRO A 643 18.83 -25.66 13.02
N VAL A 644 19.83 -24.78 12.85
CA VAL A 644 20.98 -25.04 12.00
C VAL A 644 21.82 -26.12 12.67
N GLY A 645 21.94 -27.29 12.04
CA GLY A 645 22.78 -28.37 12.55
C GLY A 645 24.24 -27.93 12.67
N SER A 646 24.82 -28.13 13.85
CA SER A 646 26.27 -28.07 14.07
C SER A 646 26.93 -29.20 13.27
N LEU A 647 27.28 -28.97 12.00
CA LEU A 647 28.28 -29.76 11.29
C LEU A 647 28.83 -28.96 10.10
N THR A 648 30.16 -28.81 10.11
CA THR A 648 31.08 -28.30 9.08
C THR A 648 31.12 -26.80 8.82
N MET A 649 32.16 -26.17 9.40
CA MET A 649 32.76 -24.92 8.93
C MET A 649 33.08 -25.01 7.44
N GLN A 650 32.55 -24.10 6.62
CA GLN A 650 33.19 -23.66 5.37
C GLN A 650 32.60 -22.32 4.87
N GLY A 651 33.45 -21.29 4.84
CA GLY A 651 33.34 -20.14 3.93
C GLY A 651 32.57 -18.89 4.44
N PRO A 652 33.12 -17.66 4.31
CA PRO A 652 32.44 -16.41 4.71
C PRO A 652 31.24 -15.98 3.83
N TYR A 653 30.78 -16.81 2.89
CA TYR A 653 29.82 -16.40 1.84
C TYR A 653 28.48 -17.16 1.82
N SER A 654 28.19 -18.03 2.78
CA SER A 654 27.04 -18.96 2.72
C SER A 654 25.90 -18.71 3.73
N HIS A 655 25.91 -17.64 4.53
CA HIS A 655 24.85 -17.42 5.55
C HIS A 655 23.48 -16.97 4.99
N ARG A 656 23.43 -16.42 3.77
CA ARG A 656 22.19 -15.82 3.22
C ARG A 656 21.27 -16.82 2.50
N GLN A 657 21.83 -17.91 1.97
CA GLN A 657 21.07 -18.98 1.31
C GLN A 657 20.47 -19.97 2.33
N GLN A 658 21.23 -20.37 3.37
CA GLN A 658 20.74 -21.27 4.43
C GLN A 658 19.53 -20.73 5.20
N ARG A 659 19.42 -19.40 5.39
CA ARG A 659 18.30 -18.78 6.13
C ARG A 659 16.95 -18.87 5.41
N ARG A 660 16.95 -19.12 4.08
CA ARG A 660 15.73 -19.32 3.28
C ARG A 660 15.29 -20.79 3.27
N GLU A 661 16.22 -21.72 3.46
CA GLU A 661 15.96 -23.17 3.58
C GLU A 661 15.53 -23.60 4.99
N GLY A 662 15.67 -22.73 5.99
CA GLY A 662 15.32 -23.04 7.38
C GLY A 662 13.89 -22.67 7.82
N LEU A 663 13.09 -21.95 7.03
CA LEU A 663 11.75 -21.55 7.48
C LEU A 663 10.71 -22.63 7.14
N VAL A 664 10.11 -23.21 8.16
CA VAL A 664 9.10 -24.27 8.06
C VAL A 664 7.74 -23.68 8.40
N GLN A 665 6.74 -23.89 7.54
CA GLN A 665 5.38 -23.42 7.74
C GLN A 665 4.38 -24.57 7.61
N GLU A 666 3.37 -24.56 8.48
CA GLU A 666 2.25 -25.51 8.48
C GLU A 666 0.93 -24.71 8.55
N ASN A 667 -0.07 -25.09 7.74
CA ASN A 667 -1.39 -24.45 7.73
C ASN A 667 -2.50 -25.52 7.76
N HIS A 668 -3.34 -25.47 8.78
CA HIS A 668 -4.48 -26.35 8.98
C HIS A 668 -5.78 -25.59 8.83
N LYS A 669 -6.63 -25.98 7.88
CA LYS A 669 -8.03 -25.53 7.86
C LYS A 669 -8.80 -26.31 8.92
N ILE A 670 -8.96 -25.71 10.09
CA ILE A 670 -9.64 -26.29 11.25
C ILE A 670 -11.17 -26.23 11.13
N LEU A 671 -11.68 -25.31 10.32
CA LEU A 671 -13.10 -25.16 9.98
C LEU A 671 -13.23 -24.84 8.49
N TYR A 672 -14.06 -25.57 7.77
CA TYR A 672 -14.42 -25.27 6.39
C TYR A 672 -15.84 -25.72 6.10
N ARG A 673 -16.77 -24.78 6.03
CA ARG A 673 -18.17 -25.02 5.62
C ARG A 673 -18.52 -24.11 4.46
N VAL A 674 -19.26 -24.64 3.49
CA VAL A 674 -19.63 -23.93 2.27
C VAL A 674 -21.15 -23.94 2.16
N ALA A 675 -21.74 -22.77 1.94
CA ALA A 675 -23.15 -22.60 1.65
C ALA A 675 -23.30 -21.79 0.36
N GLN A 676 -23.97 -22.35 -0.64
CA GLN A 676 -24.32 -21.63 -1.85
C GLN A 676 -25.64 -20.90 -1.63
N VAL A 677 -25.63 -19.57 -1.73
CA VAL A 677 -26.83 -18.73 -1.50
C VAL A 677 -27.54 -18.34 -2.80
N PHE A 678 -26.85 -18.47 -3.93
CA PHE A 678 -27.41 -18.19 -5.25
C PHE A 678 -26.79 -19.12 -6.31
N PRO A 679 -27.58 -19.68 -7.25
CA PRO A 679 -29.05 -19.74 -7.25
C PRO A 679 -29.58 -20.49 -6.02
N THR A 680 -30.79 -20.16 -5.55
CA THR A 680 -31.44 -20.87 -4.43
C THR A 680 -31.88 -22.24 -4.92
N ILE A 681 -31.17 -23.29 -4.53
CA ILE A 681 -31.47 -24.66 -4.90
C ILE A 681 -32.45 -25.24 -3.87
N GLY A 682 -33.57 -25.82 -4.32
CA GLY A 682 -34.49 -26.54 -3.43
C GLY A 682 -33.84 -27.81 -2.87
N PRO A 683 -34.32 -28.35 -1.72
CA PRO A 683 -33.64 -29.44 -0.98
C PRO A 683 -33.40 -30.75 -1.76
N ASN A 684 -33.99 -30.94 -2.95
CA ASN A 684 -33.87 -32.14 -3.78
C ASN A 684 -33.32 -31.88 -5.21
N GLN A 685 -32.64 -30.77 -5.47
CA GLN A 685 -32.06 -30.49 -6.80
C GLN A 685 -30.53 -30.47 -6.74
N THR A 686 -29.86 -31.23 -7.60
CA THR A 686 -28.41 -31.13 -7.79
C THR A 686 -28.09 -29.83 -8.54
N PRO A 687 -27.01 -29.10 -8.17
CA PRO A 687 -26.62 -27.89 -8.88
C PRO A 687 -26.35 -28.21 -10.36
N MET A 688 -27.16 -27.68 -11.27
CA MET A 688 -26.83 -27.69 -12.70
C MET A 688 -25.60 -26.81 -12.90
N SER A 689 -24.44 -27.44 -12.97
CA SER A 689 -23.15 -26.77 -13.14
C SER A 689 -23.09 -26.12 -14.53
N GLY A 690 -22.88 -24.80 -14.59
CA GLY A 690 -22.60 -24.07 -15.84
C GLY A 690 -23.66 -23.09 -16.35
N LEU A 691 -24.84 -23.00 -15.72
CA LEU A 691 -25.83 -21.96 -16.07
C LEU A 691 -25.42 -20.60 -15.49
N ALA A 692 -25.35 -19.59 -16.35
CA ALA A 692 -25.06 -18.21 -15.96
C ALA A 692 -26.38 -17.42 -15.84
N TYR A 693 -26.59 -16.78 -14.70
CA TYR A 693 -27.75 -15.94 -14.45
C TYR A 693 -27.38 -14.47 -14.65
N THR A 694 -28.15 -13.73 -15.45
CA THR A 694 -27.94 -12.29 -15.63
C THR A 694 -28.63 -11.53 -14.49
N LEU A 695 -27.83 -10.90 -13.63
CA LEU A 695 -28.31 -9.97 -12.62
C LEU A 695 -28.34 -8.56 -13.21
N ARG A 696 -29.45 -7.85 -13.05
CA ARG A 696 -29.63 -6.48 -13.54
C ARG A 696 -28.81 -5.49 -12.72
N ALA A 697 -28.47 -4.34 -13.29
CA ALA A 697 -27.89 -3.23 -12.54
C ALA A 697 -28.75 -2.86 -11.31
N GLY A 698 -28.10 -2.57 -10.18
CA GLY A 698 -28.75 -2.30 -8.89
C GLY A 698 -28.13 -3.07 -7.72
N GLN A 699 -28.71 -2.88 -6.54
CA GLN A 699 -28.34 -3.58 -5.32
C GLN A 699 -29.12 -4.90 -5.21
N HIS A 700 -28.41 -6.00 -5.02
CA HIS A 700 -28.97 -7.33 -4.77
C HIS A 700 -28.51 -7.81 -3.40
N GLU A 701 -29.46 -8.31 -2.60
CA GLU A 701 -29.18 -8.81 -1.27
C GLU A 701 -29.44 -10.31 -1.19
N TYR A 702 -28.46 -11.04 -0.68
CA TYR A 702 -28.56 -12.48 -0.46
C TYR A 702 -28.33 -12.81 1.01
N PRO A 703 -29.37 -13.23 1.75
CA PRO A 703 -29.21 -13.64 3.14
C PRO A 703 -28.46 -14.98 3.22
N PHE A 704 -27.69 -15.16 4.29
CA PHE A 704 -27.05 -16.42 4.61
C PHE A 704 -27.15 -16.70 6.11
N ARG A 705 -27.17 -17.99 6.46
CA ARG A 705 -27.13 -18.46 7.85
C ARG A 705 -26.38 -19.78 7.90
N ILE A 706 -25.26 -19.82 8.62
CA ILE A 706 -24.40 -21.01 8.75
C ILE A 706 -24.17 -21.27 10.22
N LYS A 707 -24.34 -22.52 10.66
CA LYS A 707 -24.08 -22.94 12.05
C LYS A 707 -22.60 -23.29 12.24
N ILE A 708 -22.01 -22.86 13.35
CA ILE A 708 -20.63 -23.21 13.70
C ILE A 708 -20.60 -24.63 14.32
N PRO A 709 -19.82 -25.57 13.78
CA PRO A 709 -19.78 -26.93 14.29
C PRO A 709 -19.11 -27.01 15.67
N PHE A 710 -19.35 -28.13 16.35
CA PHE A 710 -18.73 -28.39 17.65
C PHE A 710 -17.25 -28.79 17.53
N ASN A 711 -16.96 -29.74 16.63
CA ASN A 711 -15.62 -30.28 16.41
C ASN A 711 -14.91 -29.66 15.20
N ASN A 712 -13.58 -29.75 15.20
CA ASN A 712 -12.73 -29.39 14.06
C ASN A 712 -12.84 -30.42 12.91
N GLY A 713 -12.58 -29.96 11.69
CA GLY A 713 -12.68 -30.76 10.46
C GLY A 713 -11.40 -31.44 9.99
N CYS A 714 -10.29 -31.33 10.74
CA CYS A 714 -8.95 -31.70 10.25
C CYS A 714 -8.78 -33.18 9.88
N SER A 715 -9.53 -34.08 10.52
CA SER A 715 -9.46 -35.52 10.28
C SER A 715 -10.39 -36.04 9.17
N ASP A 716 -11.20 -35.18 8.54
CA ASP A 716 -12.22 -35.57 7.57
C ASP A 716 -11.64 -35.68 6.13
N PRO A 717 -11.66 -36.87 5.50
CA PRO A 717 -11.13 -37.07 4.14
C PRO A 717 -11.84 -36.22 3.07
N GLN A 718 -13.16 -35.96 3.22
CA GLN A 718 -13.93 -35.16 2.26
C GLN A 718 -13.47 -33.70 2.21
N GLN A 719 -13.17 -33.10 3.38
CA GLN A 719 -12.68 -31.71 3.46
C GLN A 719 -11.25 -31.59 2.89
N GLN A 720 -10.43 -32.63 3.04
CA GLN A 720 -9.10 -32.70 2.42
C GLN A 720 -9.18 -32.89 0.89
N GLN A 721 -10.20 -33.59 0.38
CA GLN A 721 -10.39 -33.81 -1.06
C GLN A 721 -11.00 -32.61 -1.79
N MET A 722 -11.91 -31.86 -1.16
CA MET A 722 -12.37 -30.54 -1.66
C MET A 722 -11.25 -29.48 -1.67
N GLN A 723 -10.19 -29.70 -0.88
CA GLN A 723 -8.97 -28.89 -0.93
C GLN A 723 -8.12 -29.19 -2.18
N MET A 724 -8.41 -30.28 -2.89
CA MET A 724 -7.67 -30.82 -4.04
C MET A 724 -8.42 -30.76 -5.40
N GLY A 725 -9.65 -30.24 -5.49
CA GLY A 725 -10.33 -30.01 -6.79
C GLY A 725 -11.63 -29.21 -6.63
N ALA A 726 -12.06 -28.30 -7.52
CA ALA A 726 -11.90 -28.21 -8.97
C ALA A 726 -11.53 -26.78 -9.45
N PHE A 727 -10.86 -26.69 -10.60
CA PHE A 727 -10.24 -25.51 -11.25
C PHE A 727 -8.80 -25.16 -10.84
N GLY A 728 -7.84 -25.84 -11.50
CA GLY A 728 -6.69 -25.16 -12.13
C GLY A 728 -5.52 -24.68 -11.25
N GLY A 729 -5.26 -25.31 -10.10
CA GLY A 729 -4.09 -24.98 -9.28
C GLY A 729 -3.30 -26.22 -8.86
N PHE A 730 -2.40 -26.72 -9.72
CA PHE A 730 -1.36 -27.67 -9.31
C PHE A 730 -0.36 -26.94 -8.39
N GLY A 731 -0.67 -26.88 -7.09
CA GLY A 731 0.25 -26.42 -6.05
C GLY A 731 0.71 -27.58 -5.17
N LEU A 732 2.02 -27.68 -4.93
CA LEU A 732 2.66 -28.69 -4.08
C LEU A 732 2.09 -28.81 -2.64
N SER A 733 1.31 -27.83 -2.18
CA SER A 733 0.81 -27.74 -0.80
C SER A 733 -0.28 -28.76 -0.44
N GLY A 734 -1.08 -29.23 -1.41
CA GLY A 734 -2.17 -30.19 -1.14
C GLY A 734 -1.67 -31.61 -0.86
N LEU A 735 -0.58 -32.03 -1.50
CA LEU A 735 0.03 -33.34 -1.29
C LEU A 735 0.76 -33.45 0.07
N GLN A 736 1.24 -32.34 0.63
CA GLN A 736 1.83 -32.30 1.98
C GLN A 736 0.78 -32.49 3.10
N GLN A 737 -0.50 -32.20 2.82
CA GLN A 737 -1.56 -32.23 3.85
C GLN A 737 -1.92 -33.64 4.33
N MET A 738 -1.63 -34.66 3.51
CA MET A 738 -1.85 -36.07 3.81
C MET A 738 -0.78 -36.69 4.72
N GLN A 739 0.31 -35.96 5.03
CA GLN A 739 1.39 -36.43 5.91
C GLN A 739 1.27 -35.97 7.37
N TYR A 740 0.26 -35.16 7.70
CA TYR A 740 0.09 -34.61 9.06
C TYR A 740 -0.71 -35.54 9.99
N ARG A 741 -0.36 -35.53 11.29
CA ARG A 741 -1.13 -36.21 12.34
C ARG A 741 -2.30 -35.33 12.75
N HIS A 742 -3.47 -35.59 12.18
CA HIS A 742 -4.71 -34.85 12.48
C HIS A 742 -5.39 -35.38 13.74
N VAL A 743 -5.93 -34.48 14.58
CA VAL A 743 -6.65 -34.85 15.81
C VAL A 743 -8.02 -34.17 15.82
N LYS A 744 -9.08 -34.99 15.96
CA LYS A 744 -10.45 -34.51 16.14
C LYS A 744 -10.65 -33.97 17.56
N ARG A 745 -10.89 -32.66 17.70
CA ARG A 745 -11.12 -31.95 18.97
C ARG A 745 -12.12 -30.81 18.77
N THR A 746 -12.58 -30.22 19.88
CA THR A 746 -13.36 -28.97 19.85
C THR A 746 -12.58 -27.86 19.15
N LEU A 747 -13.32 -26.95 18.50
CA LEU A 747 -12.69 -25.79 17.85
C LEU A 747 -11.90 -24.95 18.88
N PRO A 748 -10.65 -24.55 18.59
CA PRO A 748 -9.84 -23.73 19.50
C PRO A 748 -10.31 -22.26 19.54
N PRO A 749 -9.99 -21.49 20.59
CA PRO A 749 -10.24 -20.05 20.61
C PRO A 749 -9.41 -19.32 19.54
N SER A 750 -9.88 -18.14 19.10
CA SER A 750 -9.07 -17.21 18.31
C SER A 750 -7.78 -16.84 19.07
N LEU A 751 -6.64 -16.94 18.39
CA LEU A 751 -5.31 -16.68 18.96
C LEU A 751 -4.46 -15.84 18.01
N THR A 752 -3.94 -14.72 18.51
CA THR A 752 -3.26 -13.68 17.71
C THR A 752 -2.10 -13.03 18.48
N GLY A 753 -1.61 -13.67 19.54
CA GLY A 753 -0.53 -13.18 20.41
C GLY A 753 0.91 -13.42 19.90
N PHE A 754 1.09 -14.15 18.80
CA PHE A 754 2.40 -14.52 18.24
C PHE A 754 2.47 -14.16 16.74
N PRO A 755 2.53 -12.86 16.40
CA PRO A 755 2.40 -12.39 15.02
C PRO A 755 3.46 -13.02 14.11
N GLY A 756 3.01 -13.77 13.11
CA GLY A 756 3.87 -14.43 12.13
C GLY A 756 4.44 -15.80 12.54
N GLU A 757 4.27 -16.23 13.80
CA GLU A 757 4.77 -17.53 14.30
C GLU A 757 3.63 -18.52 14.60
N ALA A 758 2.54 -18.10 15.23
CA ALA A 758 1.40 -18.96 15.57
C ALA A 758 0.09 -18.18 15.63
N GLU A 759 -0.88 -18.59 14.84
CA GLU A 759 -2.14 -17.86 14.70
C GLU A 759 -3.34 -18.76 14.42
N ILE A 760 -4.49 -18.41 15.00
CA ILE A 760 -5.78 -19.05 14.76
C ILE A 760 -6.80 -17.97 14.39
N ARG A 761 -7.34 -18.03 13.17
CA ARG A 761 -8.28 -17.05 12.62
C ARG A 761 -9.56 -17.73 12.18
N TYR A 762 -10.66 -16.98 12.28
CA TYR A 762 -11.97 -17.36 11.77
C TYR A 762 -12.54 -16.24 10.92
N TYR A 763 -13.09 -16.57 9.76
CA TYR A 763 -13.66 -15.60 8.84
C TYR A 763 -14.76 -16.19 7.95
N VAL A 764 -15.67 -15.33 7.53
CA VAL A 764 -16.67 -15.61 6.50
C VAL A 764 -16.17 -15.02 5.19
N LYS A 765 -16.04 -15.85 4.16
CA LYS A 765 -15.57 -15.48 2.81
C LYS A 765 -16.68 -15.70 1.78
N VAL A 766 -17.07 -14.65 1.08
CA VAL A 766 -18.01 -14.72 -0.03
C VAL A 766 -17.24 -14.77 -1.34
N THR A 767 -17.66 -15.63 -2.27
CA THR A 767 -17.15 -15.72 -3.63
C THR A 767 -18.31 -15.66 -4.62
N VAL A 768 -18.31 -14.63 -5.47
CA VAL A 768 -19.21 -14.48 -6.61
C VAL A 768 -18.52 -15.05 -7.85
N GLN A 769 -19.01 -16.21 -8.30
CA GLN A 769 -18.48 -16.94 -9.44
C GLN A 769 -19.02 -16.34 -10.74
N ARG A 770 -18.14 -16.12 -11.71
CA ARG A 770 -18.48 -15.57 -13.03
C ARG A 770 -18.17 -16.59 -14.14
N PRO A 771 -19.00 -16.70 -15.18
CA PRO A 771 -18.91 -17.77 -16.19
C PRO A 771 -17.74 -17.61 -17.19
N SER A 772 -17.01 -16.49 -17.17
CA SER A 772 -15.96 -16.22 -18.15
C SER A 772 -14.58 -16.55 -17.60
N LEU A 773 -13.83 -17.42 -18.29
CA LEU A 773 -12.43 -17.78 -17.99
C LEU A 773 -11.48 -16.58 -17.83
N PHE A 774 -11.84 -15.42 -18.39
CA PHE A 774 -11.05 -14.19 -18.34
C PHE A 774 -11.57 -13.16 -17.30
N LYS A 775 -12.66 -13.47 -16.57
CA LYS A 775 -13.19 -12.62 -15.49
C LYS A 775 -12.90 -13.28 -14.13
N GLU A 776 -12.08 -12.64 -13.31
CA GLU A 776 -11.78 -13.12 -11.96
C GLU A 776 -13.05 -13.20 -11.07
N ASN A 777 -13.15 -14.18 -10.18
CA ASN A 777 -14.28 -14.24 -9.25
C ASN A 777 -14.16 -13.14 -8.20
N ARG A 778 -15.25 -12.40 -7.94
CA ARG A 778 -15.23 -11.35 -6.91
C ARG A 778 -15.32 -12.00 -5.53
N ARG A 779 -14.48 -11.55 -4.60
CA ARG A 779 -14.39 -12.12 -3.26
C ARG A 779 -14.44 -11.00 -2.22
N SER A 780 -15.04 -11.29 -1.08
CA SER A 780 -15.07 -10.41 0.10
C SER A 780 -14.96 -11.30 1.34
N ALA A 781 -14.33 -10.84 2.41
CA ALA A 781 -14.20 -11.61 3.64
C ALA A 781 -14.29 -10.72 4.88
N ILE A 782 -14.88 -11.25 5.93
CA ILE A 782 -14.99 -10.60 7.24
C ILE A 782 -14.54 -11.58 8.34
N GLY A 783 -13.61 -11.15 9.18
CA GLY A 783 -13.13 -11.93 10.33
C GLY A 783 -14.05 -11.79 11.54
N PHE A 784 -14.07 -12.79 12.41
CA PHE A 784 -14.77 -12.73 13.69
C PHE A 784 -13.98 -13.46 14.79
N LYS A 785 -14.25 -13.11 16.05
CA LYS A 785 -13.64 -13.75 17.22
C LYS A 785 -14.42 -14.99 17.62
N PHE A 786 -13.72 -16.07 17.92
CA PHE A 786 -14.31 -17.33 18.34
C PHE A 786 -13.80 -17.74 19.73
N LEU A 787 -14.73 -18.13 20.60
CA LEU A 787 -14.46 -18.61 21.96
C LEU A 787 -15.24 -19.92 22.20
N PRO A 788 -14.58 -21.06 22.44
CA PRO A 788 -15.27 -22.33 22.51
C PRO A 788 -16.08 -22.53 23.80
N ILE A 789 -17.09 -23.40 23.71
CA ILE A 789 -17.81 -23.94 24.86
C ILE A 789 -16.85 -24.81 25.68
N GLU A 790 -16.96 -24.76 27.00
CA GLU A 790 -16.09 -25.54 27.89
C GLU A 790 -16.44 -27.04 27.85
N PRO A 791 -15.45 -27.94 28.04
CA PRO A 791 -15.74 -29.37 28.16
C PRO A 791 -16.56 -29.66 29.43
N PRO A 792 -17.28 -30.80 29.49
CA PRO A 792 -18.06 -31.17 30.66
C PRO A 792 -17.20 -31.14 31.93
N ARG A 793 -17.62 -30.34 32.92
CA ARG A 793 -16.89 -30.23 34.19
C ARG A 793 -16.97 -31.56 34.95
N PRO A 794 -15.84 -32.09 35.46
CA PRO A 794 -15.87 -33.23 36.37
C PRO A 794 -16.63 -32.87 37.65
N ALA A 795 -17.19 -33.88 38.33
CA ALA A 795 -17.97 -33.68 39.55
C ALA A 795 -17.15 -32.93 40.61
N LYS A 796 -17.76 -31.94 41.28
CA LYS A 796 -17.11 -31.16 42.34
C LYS A 796 -16.68 -32.10 43.47
N THR A 797 -15.37 -32.24 43.68
CA THR A 797 -14.83 -32.96 44.85
C THR A 797 -14.54 -31.99 45.99
N GLN A 798 -14.64 -32.46 47.24
CA GLN A 798 -14.21 -31.69 48.42
C GLN A 798 -12.68 -31.66 48.59
N ASN A 799 -11.93 -32.33 47.71
CA ASN A 799 -10.49 -32.41 47.78
C ASN A 799 -9.84 -31.11 47.28
N GLU A 800 -8.70 -30.74 47.85
CA GLU A 800 -7.89 -29.60 47.43
C GLU A 800 -6.52 -30.05 46.93
N VAL A 801 -6.06 -29.44 45.83
CA VAL A 801 -4.67 -29.55 45.38
C VAL A 801 -3.86 -28.53 46.16
N TYR A 802 -2.76 -28.96 46.79
CA TYR A 802 -1.90 -28.08 47.58
C TYR A 802 -0.45 -28.09 47.09
N ALA A 803 0.17 -26.93 47.10
CA ALA A 803 1.61 -26.76 46.97
C ALA A 803 2.13 -26.29 48.33
N ARG A 804 3.19 -26.92 48.84
CA ARG A 804 3.73 -26.69 50.19
C ARG A 804 5.21 -26.38 50.15
N ARG A 805 5.66 -25.37 50.89
CA ARG A 805 7.07 -25.02 51.04
C ARG A 805 7.45 -24.70 52.49
N PRO A 806 8.45 -25.38 53.07
CA PRO A 806 9.02 -24.96 54.33
C PRO A 806 9.90 -23.71 54.16
N TYR A 807 9.97 -22.88 55.19
CA TYR A 807 10.88 -21.74 55.32
C TYR A 807 11.62 -21.81 56.66
N GLU A 808 12.89 -21.42 56.65
CA GLU A 808 13.75 -21.32 57.83
C GLU A 808 14.52 -20.01 57.74
N PHE A 809 14.42 -19.19 58.78
CA PHE A 809 15.22 -17.97 58.88
C PHE A 809 16.63 -18.29 59.39
N GLN A 810 17.62 -17.47 59.07
CA GLN A 810 18.97 -17.62 59.62
C GLN A 810 19.06 -16.97 61.00
N ALA A 811 19.57 -17.71 61.98
CA ALA A 811 19.90 -17.16 63.31
C ALA A 811 21.20 -16.35 63.22
N GLY A 812 21.26 -15.19 63.90
CA GLY A 812 22.53 -14.55 64.28
C GLY A 812 23.22 -13.59 63.29
N LEU A 813 22.59 -13.16 62.18
CA LEU A 813 23.19 -12.15 61.29
C LEU A 813 22.88 -10.72 61.76
N ALA A 814 23.85 -10.09 62.41
CA ALA A 814 23.84 -8.65 62.69
C ALA A 814 23.81 -7.85 61.38
N GLY A 815 22.89 -6.89 61.26
CA GLY A 815 22.75 -6.07 60.06
C GLY A 815 24.07 -5.39 59.67
N TYR A 816 24.43 -5.46 58.38
CA TYR A 816 25.49 -4.66 57.77
C TYR A 816 25.05 -3.18 57.73
N GLY A 817 25.10 -2.50 58.87
CA GLY A 817 24.96 -1.05 58.95
C GLY A 817 26.27 -0.39 58.53
N LYS A 818 26.31 0.19 57.32
CA LYS A 818 27.36 1.14 56.93
C LYS A 818 27.29 2.38 57.87
N LYS A 819 28.29 2.45 58.76
CA LYS A 819 28.91 3.60 59.46
C LYS A 819 28.09 4.87 59.77
N SER A 820 28.14 5.18 61.07
CA SER A 820 28.33 6.50 61.71
C SER A 820 27.11 7.37 62.03
N ALA A 821 26.63 7.29 63.28
CA ALA A 821 26.18 8.45 64.07
C ALA A 821 26.26 8.13 65.58
N LEU A 822 26.61 9.15 66.37
CA LEU A 822 27.33 9.09 67.65
C LEU A 822 26.57 8.62 68.91
N PHE A 823 25.50 7.83 68.79
CA PHE A 823 24.75 7.29 69.95
C PHE A 823 24.37 5.82 69.72
N GLN A 824 25.20 4.90 70.20
CA GLN A 824 24.93 3.46 70.14
C GLN A 824 23.84 3.05 71.15
N LYS A 825 22.65 2.71 70.66
CA LYS A 825 21.79 1.72 71.32
C LYS A 825 22.44 0.34 71.16
N LYS A 826 22.49 -0.45 72.23
CA LYS A 826 22.93 -1.86 72.20
C LYS A 826 22.16 -2.60 71.10
N PRO A 827 22.83 -3.40 70.24
CA PRO A 827 22.14 -4.26 69.29
C PRO A 827 21.25 -5.24 70.06
N THR A 828 19.96 -5.28 69.73
CA THR A 828 19.01 -6.25 70.27
C THR A 828 19.53 -7.66 69.93
N LYS A 829 19.85 -8.47 70.95
CA LYS A 829 20.16 -9.89 70.72
C LYS A 829 18.92 -10.55 70.11
N MET A 830 19.00 -10.94 68.84
CA MET A 830 18.01 -11.85 68.24
C MET A 830 18.11 -13.21 68.94
N SER A 831 16.97 -13.89 69.08
CA SER A 831 16.87 -15.25 69.65
C SER A 831 17.89 -16.23 69.02
N GLU A 832 18.46 -17.13 69.82
CA GLU A 832 19.33 -18.22 69.33
C GLU A 832 18.57 -19.21 68.43
N THR A 833 17.24 -19.30 68.58
CA THR A 833 16.36 -20.13 67.76
C THR A 833 15.70 -19.32 66.66
N ALA A 834 16.05 -19.61 65.40
CA ALA A 834 15.41 -18.97 64.24
C ALA A 834 13.99 -19.53 64.00
N PRO A 835 13.02 -18.69 63.62
CA PRO A 835 11.69 -19.16 63.26
C PRO A 835 11.73 -20.09 62.03
N LYS A 836 10.97 -21.19 62.11
CA LYS A 836 10.74 -22.17 61.05
C LYS A 836 9.24 -22.38 60.88
N GLY A 837 8.80 -22.45 59.64
CA GLY A 837 7.40 -22.70 59.32
C GLY A 837 7.24 -23.26 57.91
N GLU A 838 6.01 -23.41 57.48
CA GLU A 838 5.65 -23.81 56.13
C GLU A 838 4.49 -22.96 55.62
N ILE A 839 4.49 -22.68 54.31
CA ILE A 839 3.40 -21.99 53.61
C ILE A 839 2.81 -22.97 52.59
N ASP A 840 1.50 -23.15 52.67
CA ASP A 840 0.68 -23.94 51.77
C ASP A 840 -0.17 -22.99 50.91
N ALA A 841 -0.12 -23.13 49.59
CA ALA A 841 -1.15 -22.62 48.70
C ALA A 841 -2.08 -23.78 48.33
N ARG A 842 -3.40 -23.55 48.27
CA ARG A 842 -4.42 -24.57 47.99
C ARG A 842 -5.42 -24.08 46.93
N LEU A 843 -5.81 -24.98 46.02
CA LEU A 843 -6.83 -24.81 44.98
C LEU A 843 -7.84 -25.97 45.05
N PRO A 844 -9.10 -25.79 44.63
CA PRO A 844 -10.06 -26.89 44.49
C PRO A 844 -9.56 -27.99 43.54
N SER A 845 -9.92 -29.26 43.79
CA SER A 845 -9.63 -30.38 42.89
C SER A 845 -10.83 -30.73 42.00
N PRO A 846 -10.65 -30.84 40.67
CA PRO A 846 -9.44 -30.53 39.91
C PRO A 846 -9.19 -29.01 39.81
N ALA A 847 -7.93 -28.64 39.63
CA ALA A 847 -7.49 -27.24 39.61
C ALA A 847 -7.85 -26.56 38.28
N ILE A 848 -9.11 -26.10 38.19
CA ILE A 848 -9.68 -25.43 37.02
C ILE A 848 -9.90 -23.95 37.37
N LEU A 849 -9.39 -23.05 36.53
CA LEU A 849 -9.70 -21.63 36.57
C LEU A 849 -10.67 -21.27 35.44
N THR A 850 -11.56 -20.30 35.67
CA THR A 850 -12.51 -19.82 34.65
C THR A 850 -12.11 -18.41 34.19
N CYS A 851 -12.08 -18.18 32.87
CA CYS A 851 -11.84 -16.84 32.32
C CYS A 851 -12.81 -15.80 32.90
N ASN A 852 -12.32 -14.60 33.21
CA ASN A 852 -13.09 -13.50 33.80
C ASN A 852 -13.78 -13.84 35.15
N GLU A 853 -13.33 -14.87 35.88
CA GLU A 853 -13.76 -15.16 37.26
C GLU A 853 -12.63 -14.93 38.27
N PRO A 854 -12.96 -14.62 39.54
CA PRO A 854 -11.97 -14.52 40.61
C PRO A 854 -11.18 -15.79 40.85
N LEU A 855 -9.95 -15.64 41.34
CA LEU A 855 -9.05 -16.75 41.63
C LEU A 855 -9.50 -17.51 42.90
N PRO A 856 -9.85 -18.81 42.82
CA PRO A 856 -10.25 -19.62 43.97
C PRO A 856 -9.02 -20.14 44.77
N LEU A 857 -8.12 -19.23 45.15
CA LEU A 857 -6.86 -19.52 45.85
C LEU A 857 -7.02 -19.37 47.36
N ARG A 858 -6.42 -20.29 48.13
CA ARG A 858 -6.29 -20.17 49.59
C ARG A 858 -4.83 -20.31 50.00
N ILE A 859 -4.33 -19.38 50.80
CA ILE A 859 -2.95 -19.42 51.32
C ILE A 859 -3.01 -19.64 52.84
N VAL A 860 -2.27 -20.63 53.33
CA VAL A 860 -2.24 -21.03 54.74
C VAL A 860 -0.78 -21.13 55.20
N ALA A 861 -0.47 -20.58 56.37
CA ALA A 861 0.85 -20.71 57.00
C ALA A 861 0.74 -21.61 58.24
N ARG A 862 1.78 -22.41 58.50
CA ARG A 862 1.94 -23.25 59.70
C ARG A 862 3.29 -22.99 60.36
N LYS A 863 3.28 -22.91 61.70
CA LYS A 863 4.47 -22.78 62.54
C LYS A 863 5.05 -24.17 62.87
N LEU A 864 6.34 -24.37 62.63
CA LEU A 864 7.01 -25.68 62.82
C LEU A 864 7.87 -25.77 64.09
N ASN A 865 8.37 -24.66 64.60
CA ASN A 865 9.15 -24.62 65.83
C ASN A 865 8.72 -23.49 66.78
N GLU A 866 9.07 -23.64 68.06
CA GLU A 866 8.90 -22.58 69.05
C GLU A 866 9.97 -21.51 68.81
N SER A 867 9.52 -20.29 68.53
CA SER A 867 10.34 -19.11 68.33
C SER A 867 9.67 -17.93 69.03
N ALA A 868 10.48 -17.08 69.66
CA ALA A 868 10.02 -15.89 70.38
C ALA A 868 9.76 -14.69 69.44
N GLU A 869 9.97 -14.85 68.13
CA GLU A 869 9.92 -13.80 67.11
C GLU A 869 8.61 -13.84 66.33
N HIS A 870 8.11 -12.67 65.92
CA HIS A 870 6.98 -12.57 65.00
C HIS A 870 7.45 -12.73 63.55
N VAL A 871 6.71 -13.50 62.75
CA VAL A 871 6.95 -13.61 61.31
C VAL A 871 5.82 -12.91 60.56
N PHE A 872 6.18 -11.98 59.68
CA PHE A 872 5.24 -11.23 58.84
C PHE A 872 5.40 -11.62 57.37
N LEU A 873 4.28 -11.65 56.65
CA LEU A 873 4.26 -11.67 55.20
C LEU A 873 4.46 -10.25 54.67
N THR A 874 5.58 -9.98 53.98
CA THR A 874 5.96 -8.64 53.50
C THR A 874 5.52 -8.34 52.07
N GLY A 875 5.27 -9.37 51.27
CA GLY A 875 4.82 -9.21 49.90
C GLY A 875 4.32 -10.54 49.31
N LEU A 876 3.39 -10.43 48.36
CA LEU A 876 2.75 -11.54 47.68
C LEU A 876 2.66 -11.23 46.19
N GLN A 877 3.19 -12.12 45.36
CA GLN A 877 3.07 -12.08 43.92
C GLN A 877 2.39 -13.36 43.41
N VAL A 878 1.39 -13.22 42.56
CA VAL A 878 0.69 -14.33 41.90
C VAL A 878 0.81 -14.13 40.40
N ASN A 879 1.47 -15.07 39.72
CA ASN A 879 1.66 -15.07 38.28
C ASN A 879 0.95 -16.27 37.65
N LEU A 880 0.29 -16.06 36.52
CA LEU A 880 -0.21 -17.12 35.66
C LEU A 880 0.76 -17.26 34.48
N PHE A 881 1.40 -18.41 34.34
CA PHE A 881 2.17 -18.76 33.16
C PHE A 881 1.27 -19.57 32.22
N GLY A 882 1.34 -19.28 30.93
CA GLY A 882 0.79 -20.19 29.95
C GLY A 882 1.81 -20.52 28.88
N PHE A 883 1.88 -21.81 28.56
CA PHE A 883 2.79 -22.42 27.62
C PHE A 883 2.02 -22.75 26.34
N THR A 884 2.40 -22.12 25.22
CA THR A 884 1.92 -22.48 23.88
C THR A 884 2.98 -23.35 23.21
N GLU A 885 2.72 -24.63 23.07
CA GLU A 885 3.53 -25.52 22.22
C GLU A 885 3.15 -25.26 20.76
N VAL A 886 4.08 -24.72 19.99
CA VAL A 886 3.97 -24.43 18.56
C VAL A 886 4.72 -25.50 17.79
N ARG A 887 4.07 -26.13 16.82
CA ARG A 887 4.68 -27.13 15.94
C ARG A 887 4.55 -26.70 14.48
N ALA A 888 5.62 -26.91 13.71
CA ALA A 888 5.63 -26.78 12.26
C ALA A 888 6.47 -27.93 11.67
N LEU A 889 5.82 -28.89 11.00
CA LEU A 889 6.40 -30.17 10.53
C LEU A 889 7.13 -30.94 11.65
N ASP A 890 8.46 -31.03 11.53
CA ASP A 890 9.41 -31.74 12.39
C ASP A 890 9.99 -30.85 13.50
N VAL A 891 9.68 -29.56 13.50
CA VAL A 891 10.19 -28.60 14.49
C VAL A 891 9.09 -28.22 15.46
N ALA A 892 9.42 -28.18 16.75
CA ALA A 892 8.52 -27.71 17.81
C ALA A 892 9.25 -26.71 18.72
N ARG A 893 8.51 -25.70 19.19
CA ARG A 893 8.99 -24.66 20.11
C ARG A 893 7.89 -24.34 21.11
N THR A 894 8.24 -24.12 22.36
CA THR A 894 7.28 -23.73 23.40
C THR A 894 7.45 -22.25 23.72
N GLU A 895 6.40 -21.47 23.47
CA GLU A 895 6.33 -20.06 23.84
C GLU A 895 5.65 -19.89 25.20
N THR A 896 6.19 -19.00 26.03
CA THR A 896 5.67 -18.77 27.39
C THR A 896 5.13 -17.35 27.50
N ASN A 897 3.84 -17.20 27.84
CA ASN A 897 3.27 -15.90 28.22
C ASN A 897 3.04 -15.87 29.72
N THR A 898 3.26 -14.71 30.33
CA THR A 898 3.10 -14.50 31.77
C THR A 898 2.09 -13.39 32.00
N TRP A 899 1.11 -13.65 32.86
CA TRP A 899 0.19 -12.64 33.38
C TRP A 899 0.45 -12.45 34.87
N VAL A 900 0.71 -11.22 35.29
CA VAL A 900 0.81 -10.88 36.71
C VAL A 900 -0.62 -10.64 37.21
N LEU A 901 -1.16 -11.59 37.98
CA LEU A 901 -2.52 -11.49 38.52
C LEU A 901 -2.55 -10.58 39.76
N LEU A 902 -1.56 -10.70 40.64
CA LEU A 902 -1.41 -9.90 41.84
C LEU A 902 0.08 -9.61 42.08
N SER A 903 0.41 -8.39 42.47
CA SER A 903 1.75 -8.03 42.95
C SER A 903 1.64 -6.96 44.03
N THR A 904 1.72 -7.38 45.30
CA THR A 904 1.59 -6.48 46.45
C THR A 904 2.84 -6.56 47.32
N THR A 905 3.40 -5.40 47.67
CA THR A 905 4.58 -5.26 48.54
C THR A 905 4.27 -4.36 49.73
N GLY A 906 5.01 -4.50 50.83
CA GLY A 906 4.78 -3.70 52.05
C GLY A 906 3.63 -4.22 52.92
N LEU A 907 3.29 -5.51 52.79
CA LEU A 907 2.34 -6.17 53.67
C LEU A 907 2.92 -6.29 55.09
N SER A 908 2.08 -6.20 56.11
CA SER A 908 2.45 -6.40 57.52
C SER A 908 1.53 -7.43 58.17
N ILE A 909 1.23 -8.52 57.44
CA ILE A 909 0.29 -9.54 57.89
C ILE A 909 1.04 -10.56 58.76
N PRO A 910 0.71 -10.71 60.05
CA PRO A 910 1.37 -11.67 60.91
C PRO A 910 0.99 -13.11 60.51
N ILE A 911 1.97 -13.90 60.08
CA ILE A 911 1.81 -15.31 59.71
C ILE A 911 2.23 -16.29 60.82
N SER A 912 3.04 -15.83 61.78
CA SER A 912 3.39 -16.59 63.00
C SER A 912 3.60 -15.63 64.17
N SER A 913 2.98 -15.92 65.31
CA SER A 913 3.19 -15.22 66.59
C SER A 913 3.84 -16.13 67.65
N PRO A 914 4.53 -15.57 68.66
CA PRO A 914 5.19 -16.35 69.72
C PRO A 914 4.24 -17.30 70.47
N GLY A 915 2.99 -16.87 70.73
CA GLY A 915 1.96 -17.66 71.40
C GLY A 915 1.15 -18.62 70.52
N ASP A 916 1.43 -18.72 69.21
CA ASP A 916 0.71 -19.64 68.32
C ASP A 916 1.13 -21.10 68.59
N GLU A 917 0.14 -21.99 68.68
CA GLU A 917 0.31 -23.45 68.82
C GLU A 917 1.08 -24.03 67.62
N LEU A 918 1.96 -25.00 67.88
CA LEU A 918 2.73 -25.68 66.84
C LEU A 918 1.80 -26.41 65.86
N ARG A 919 2.11 -26.32 64.56
CA ARG A 919 1.42 -26.98 63.43
C ARG A 919 -0.05 -26.58 63.21
N LYS A 920 -0.54 -25.50 63.82
CA LYS A 920 -1.88 -24.96 63.55
C LYS A 920 -1.92 -24.18 62.24
N ASP A 921 -2.91 -24.47 61.40
CA ASP A 921 -3.17 -23.77 60.13
C ASP A 921 -3.67 -22.34 60.39
N ARG A 922 -2.97 -21.33 59.86
CA ARG A 922 -3.41 -19.93 59.86
C ARG A 922 -3.62 -19.43 58.43
N ALA A 923 -4.87 -19.15 58.06
CA ALA A 923 -5.21 -18.66 56.72
C ALA A 923 -4.86 -17.17 56.56
N VAL A 924 -4.29 -16.81 55.41
CA VAL A 924 -4.12 -15.42 54.98
C VAL A 924 -5.46 -14.92 54.41
N ASP A 925 -5.81 -13.67 54.69
CA ASP A 925 -7.07 -13.07 54.26
C ASP A 925 -7.24 -13.13 52.72
N PRO A 926 -8.26 -13.86 52.21
CA PRO A 926 -8.54 -13.97 50.77
C PRO A 926 -8.98 -12.67 50.12
N SER A 927 -9.37 -11.64 50.88
CA SER A 927 -9.79 -10.32 50.35
C SER A 927 -8.74 -9.67 49.44
N LEU A 928 -7.46 -10.04 49.62
CA LEU A 928 -6.32 -9.56 48.83
C LEU A 928 -6.36 -9.97 47.35
N TRP A 929 -7.01 -11.08 47.00
CA TRP A 929 -7.07 -11.60 45.61
C TRP A 929 -8.47 -12.00 45.14
N ASN A 930 -9.46 -12.14 46.04
CA ASN A 930 -10.83 -12.55 45.69
C ASN A 930 -11.58 -11.56 44.77
N MET A 931 -11.09 -10.34 44.62
CA MET A 931 -11.72 -9.32 43.75
C MET A 931 -11.06 -9.18 42.38
N ILE A 932 -9.98 -9.94 42.11
CA ILE A 932 -9.22 -9.82 40.87
C ILE A 932 -9.63 -10.96 39.93
N PRO A 933 -10.40 -10.69 38.86
CA PRO A 933 -10.74 -11.71 37.87
C PRO A 933 -9.54 -12.05 36.98
N LEU A 934 -9.54 -13.24 36.40
CA LEU A 934 -8.60 -13.56 35.32
C LEU A 934 -8.74 -12.58 34.14
N PRO A 935 -7.64 -12.03 33.59
CA PRO A 935 -7.70 -11.10 32.48
C PRO A 935 -8.42 -11.68 31.24
N ASN A 936 -9.17 -10.84 30.53
CA ASN A 936 -9.88 -11.21 29.29
C ASN A 936 -8.95 -11.52 28.10
N THR A 937 -7.63 -11.43 28.27
CA THR A 937 -6.60 -11.85 27.31
C THR A 937 -6.17 -13.31 27.49
N VAL A 938 -6.58 -13.95 28.60
CA VAL A 938 -6.29 -15.37 28.87
C VAL A 938 -7.25 -16.23 28.04
N ALA A 939 -6.72 -16.93 27.04
CA ALA A 939 -7.46 -17.89 26.24
C ALA A 939 -7.72 -19.18 27.04
N PRO A 940 -8.85 -19.89 26.83
CA PRO A 940 -9.04 -21.21 27.41
C PRO A 940 -7.96 -22.19 26.94
N SER A 941 -7.76 -23.26 27.70
CA SER A 941 -6.84 -24.33 27.33
C SER A 941 -7.37 -25.06 26.10
N PHE A 942 -6.52 -25.26 25.09
CA PHE A 942 -6.93 -25.86 23.82
C PHE A 942 -5.83 -26.73 23.21
N TYR A 943 -6.25 -27.62 22.31
CA TYR A 943 -5.37 -28.57 21.62
C TYR A 943 -5.79 -28.68 20.15
N THR A 944 -4.89 -28.37 19.22
CA THR A 944 -5.04 -28.57 17.78
C THR A 944 -3.92 -29.45 17.24
N CYS A 945 -3.90 -29.70 15.92
CA CYS A 945 -2.86 -30.50 15.27
C CYS A 945 -1.44 -29.92 15.45
N ASN A 946 -1.31 -28.60 15.52
CA ASN A 946 -0.06 -27.85 15.49
C ASN A 946 0.12 -26.85 16.65
N LEU A 947 -0.90 -26.62 17.47
CA LEU A 947 -0.86 -25.71 18.62
C LEU A 947 -1.47 -26.36 19.86
N THR A 948 -0.84 -26.17 21.03
CA THR A 948 -1.41 -26.60 22.32
C THR A 948 -1.16 -25.53 23.38
N ARG A 949 -2.18 -25.17 24.17
CA ARG A 949 -2.08 -24.17 25.25
C ARG A 949 -2.35 -24.81 26.61
N LYS A 950 -1.39 -24.72 27.54
CA LYS A 950 -1.47 -25.20 28.93
C LYS A 950 -1.10 -24.08 29.91
N TYR A 951 -1.50 -24.20 31.17
CA TYR A 951 -1.28 -23.17 32.19
C TYR A 951 -0.64 -23.70 33.48
N GLU A 952 0.15 -22.85 34.12
CA GLU A 952 0.74 -23.07 35.43
C GLU A 952 0.56 -21.81 36.29
N LEU A 953 0.00 -21.95 37.49
CA LEU A 953 -0.16 -20.85 38.44
C LEU A 953 1.02 -20.83 39.40
N GLU A 954 1.68 -19.69 39.53
CA GLU A 954 2.80 -19.46 40.45
C GLU A 954 2.40 -18.49 41.56
N VAL A 955 2.60 -18.90 42.81
CA VAL A 955 2.42 -18.06 44.01
C VAL A 955 3.78 -17.87 44.68
N ARG A 956 4.22 -16.61 44.79
CA ARG A 956 5.53 -16.23 45.33
C ARG A 956 5.38 -15.26 46.51
N PRO A 957 5.57 -15.74 47.75
CA PRO A 957 5.81 -14.88 48.90
C PRO A 957 7.21 -14.28 48.83
N GLN A 958 7.36 -12.96 49.06
CA GLN A 958 8.62 -12.22 48.85
C GLN A 958 9.81 -12.76 49.70
N THR A 959 9.53 -13.47 50.78
CA THR A 959 10.51 -14.04 51.72
C THR A 959 11.04 -15.43 51.34
N ILE A 960 10.47 -16.09 50.32
CA ILE A 960 10.83 -17.48 49.94
C ILE A 960 11.47 -17.51 48.54
N THR A 961 12.65 -18.11 48.44
CA THR A 961 13.47 -18.16 47.20
C THR A 961 12.89 -19.05 46.10
N LEU A 962 12.02 -20.03 46.46
CA LEU A 962 11.40 -20.98 45.53
C LEU A 962 9.87 -20.81 45.50
N PRO A 963 9.25 -20.63 44.32
CA PRO A 963 7.83 -20.38 44.21
C PRO A 963 6.96 -21.66 44.36
N LEU A 964 5.69 -21.47 44.74
CA LEU A 964 4.65 -22.51 44.80
C LEU A 964 3.96 -22.59 43.43
N ARG A 965 3.91 -23.78 42.79
CA ARG A 965 3.38 -23.93 41.43
C ARG A 965 2.28 -24.98 41.33
N PHE A 966 1.26 -24.70 40.52
CA PHE A 966 0.13 -25.59 40.22
C PHE A 966 -0.02 -25.79 38.72
N GLN A 967 -0.16 -27.04 38.26
CA GLN A 967 -0.69 -27.30 36.93
C GLN A 967 -2.20 -27.08 36.94
N ILE A 968 -2.69 -26.25 36.03
CA ILE A 968 -4.09 -25.85 36.00
C ILE A 968 -4.65 -25.88 34.58
N GLU A 969 -5.96 -26.11 34.48
CA GLU A 969 -6.71 -25.92 33.23
C GLU A 969 -7.51 -24.62 33.30
N VAL A 970 -7.58 -23.92 32.18
CA VAL A 970 -8.36 -22.67 32.07
C VAL A 970 -9.55 -22.91 31.15
N TYR A 971 -10.76 -22.71 31.65
CA TYR A 971 -12.01 -22.89 30.93
C TYR A 971 -12.64 -21.55 30.55
N SER A 972 -13.42 -21.54 29.46
CA SER A 972 -14.06 -20.32 28.94
C SER A 972 -15.18 -19.78 29.82
N GLY A 973 -15.78 -20.61 30.69
CA GLY A 973 -16.92 -20.24 31.53
C GLY A 973 -18.28 -20.34 30.83
N ILE A 974 -18.31 -20.88 29.61
CA ILE A 974 -19.54 -21.08 28.82
C ILE A 974 -19.93 -22.54 28.95
N SER A 975 -20.91 -22.83 29.81
CA SER A 975 -21.37 -24.19 30.09
C SER A 975 -22.04 -24.83 28.88
N PRO A 976 -21.80 -26.13 28.61
CA PRO A 976 -22.49 -26.84 27.54
C PRO A 976 -24.00 -26.96 27.81
N PRO A 977 -24.86 -26.86 26.78
CA PRO A 977 -26.30 -27.08 26.92
C PRO A 977 -26.62 -28.48 27.45
N ALA A 978 -27.69 -28.61 28.24
CA ALA A 978 -28.13 -29.91 28.78
C ALA A 978 -28.35 -30.96 27.67
N ALA A 979 -28.94 -30.56 26.55
CA ALA A 979 -29.14 -31.43 25.38
C ALA A 979 -27.83 -31.97 24.79
N LEU A 980 -26.73 -31.20 24.85
CA LEU A 980 -25.41 -31.66 24.40
C LEU A 980 -24.82 -32.67 25.39
N LEU A 981 -25.01 -32.46 26.70
CA LEU A 981 -24.59 -33.40 27.73
C LEU A 981 -25.32 -34.73 27.63
N ASP A 982 -26.62 -34.71 27.36
CA ASP A 982 -27.45 -35.91 27.16
C ASP A 982 -27.03 -36.67 25.89
N ALA A 983 -26.70 -35.95 24.81
CA ALA A 983 -26.17 -36.53 23.57
C ALA A 983 -24.79 -37.17 23.73
N ILE A 984 -23.92 -36.57 24.56
CA ILE A 984 -22.60 -37.14 24.90
C ILE A 984 -22.76 -38.38 25.78
N ALA A 985 -23.74 -38.38 26.70
CA ALA A 985 -24.01 -39.48 27.61
C ALA A 985 -24.67 -40.69 26.91
N SER A 986 -25.44 -40.48 25.85
CA SER A 986 -26.17 -41.53 25.11
C SER A 986 -25.34 -42.25 24.03
N ARG A 987 -24.02 -42.06 24.01
CA ARG A 987 -23.10 -42.62 23.02
C ARG A 987 -23.23 -44.16 22.90
N PRO A 988 -23.58 -44.71 21.72
CA PRO A 988 -23.51 -46.16 21.51
C PRO A 988 -22.04 -46.61 21.43
N THR A 989 -21.65 -47.58 22.26
CA THR A 989 -20.34 -48.26 22.17
C THR A 989 -20.29 -49.11 20.91
N ILE A 990 -19.63 -48.62 19.86
CA ILE A 990 -19.31 -49.43 18.68
C ILE A 990 -18.17 -50.40 19.07
N PRO A 991 -18.32 -51.72 18.87
CA PRO A 991 -17.25 -52.67 19.18
C PRO A 991 -16.02 -52.42 18.28
N VAL A 992 -14.86 -52.34 18.92
CA VAL A 992 -13.56 -52.14 18.28
C VAL A 992 -13.28 -53.33 17.36
N ARG A 993 -13.17 -53.09 16.04
CA ARG A 993 -12.76 -54.09 15.06
C ARG A 993 -11.32 -54.54 15.36
N PRO A 994 -10.99 -55.84 15.37
CA PRO A 994 -9.64 -56.30 15.70
C PRO A 994 -8.60 -55.72 14.74
N GLN A 995 -7.49 -55.22 15.28
CA GLN A 995 -6.35 -54.75 14.52
C GLN A 995 -5.71 -55.93 13.76
N THR A 996 -6.01 -56.06 12.47
CA THR A 996 -5.19 -56.86 11.55
C THR A 996 -3.86 -56.14 11.32
N GLN A 997 -2.75 -56.84 11.58
CA GLN A 997 -1.38 -56.38 11.33
C GLN A 997 -1.22 -55.86 9.89
N PRO A 998 -0.46 -54.77 9.66
CA PRO A 998 -0.20 -54.30 8.31
C PRO A 998 0.82 -55.23 7.63
N THR A 999 0.41 -55.86 6.52
CA THR A 999 1.35 -56.40 5.53
C THR A 999 2.11 -55.25 4.87
N PRO A 1000 3.43 -55.36 4.64
CA PRO A 1000 4.20 -54.31 3.98
C PRO A 1000 3.81 -54.23 2.50
N ALA A 1001 3.25 -53.10 2.08
CA ALA A 1001 2.98 -52.84 0.68
C ALA A 1001 4.30 -52.56 -0.06
N VAL A 1002 4.59 -53.35 -1.08
CA VAL A 1002 5.67 -53.10 -2.04
C VAL A 1002 5.27 -51.87 -2.87
N SER A 1003 5.91 -50.73 -2.62
CA SER A 1003 5.76 -49.52 -3.43
C SER A 1003 6.75 -49.56 -4.60
N ASP A 1004 6.24 -49.72 -5.81
CA ASP A 1004 7.01 -49.50 -7.04
C ASP A 1004 7.22 -47.98 -7.23
N PRO A 1005 8.46 -47.45 -7.33
CA PRO A 1005 8.72 -46.01 -7.34
C PRO A 1005 8.26 -45.25 -8.59
N LEU A 1006 7.80 -45.95 -9.64
CA LEU A 1006 7.56 -45.34 -10.95
C LEU A 1006 6.11 -44.94 -11.24
N TYR A 1007 5.13 -45.30 -10.38
CA TYR A 1007 3.73 -44.91 -10.58
C TYR A 1007 3.01 -44.55 -9.26
N PRO A 1008 2.23 -43.45 -9.19
CA PRO A 1008 1.34 -43.20 -8.06
C PRO A 1008 0.18 -44.22 -8.06
N PRO A 1009 -0.32 -44.64 -6.88
CA PRO A 1009 -1.36 -45.66 -6.78
C PRO A 1009 -2.66 -45.18 -7.41
N GLN A 1010 -3.19 -45.96 -8.37
CA GLN A 1010 -4.50 -45.73 -8.97
C GLN A 1010 -5.59 -46.38 -8.12
N ALA A 1011 -6.66 -45.63 -7.80
CA ALA A 1011 -7.84 -46.18 -7.15
C ALA A 1011 -8.62 -47.09 -8.12
N PRO A 1012 -9.16 -48.24 -7.66
CA PRO A 1012 -9.95 -49.12 -8.51
C PRO A 1012 -11.27 -48.43 -8.91
N PRO A 1013 -11.70 -48.53 -10.18
CA PRO A 1013 -12.94 -47.92 -10.64
C PRO A 1013 -14.15 -48.75 -10.19
N GLY A 1014 -15.09 -48.14 -9.44
CA GLY A 1014 -16.38 -48.76 -9.12
C GLY A 1014 -16.89 -48.60 -7.68
N GLY A 1015 -16.23 -47.85 -6.80
CA GLY A 1015 -16.76 -47.52 -5.47
C GLY A 1015 -17.90 -46.47 -5.53
N PRO A 1016 -18.87 -46.48 -4.60
CA PRO A 1016 -19.94 -45.49 -4.56
C PRO A 1016 -19.38 -44.07 -4.49
N SER A 1017 -20.07 -43.12 -5.11
CA SER A 1017 -19.74 -41.69 -5.09
C SER A 1017 -19.48 -41.21 -3.66
N ALA A 1018 -18.37 -40.51 -3.47
CA ALA A 1018 -17.86 -40.08 -2.17
C ALA A 1018 -18.69 -38.98 -1.47
N ASP A 1019 -19.96 -38.78 -1.84
CA ASP A 1019 -20.90 -37.84 -1.21
C ASP A 1019 -21.60 -38.44 0.03
N ASP A 1020 -21.49 -39.75 0.28
CA ASP A 1020 -22.24 -40.47 1.34
C ASP A 1020 -21.38 -40.93 2.54
N ALA A 1021 -20.45 -40.11 3.03
CA ALA A 1021 -19.86 -40.34 4.35
C ALA A 1021 -20.74 -39.67 5.42
N PRO A 1022 -21.40 -40.42 6.33
CA PRO A 1022 -22.26 -39.80 7.33
C PRO A 1022 -21.44 -38.90 8.28
N PRO A 1023 -21.95 -37.71 8.65
CA PRO A 1023 -21.31 -36.87 9.67
C PRO A 1023 -21.12 -37.68 10.96
N SER A 1024 -20.10 -37.34 11.75
CA SER A 1024 -19.93 -38.02 13.03
C SER A 1024 -21.17 -37.80 13.90
N TYR A 1025 -21.56 -38.82 14.67
CA TYR A 1025 -22.79 -38.80 15.50
C TYR A 1025 -22.93 -37.50 16.32
N GLU A 1026 -21.82 -36.99 16.87
CA GLU A 1026 -21.77 -35.73 17.62
C GLU A 1026 -22.08 -34.51 16.76
N ASP A 1027 -21.55 -34.45 15.53
CA ASP A 1027 -21.79 -33.34 14.60
C ASP A 1027 -23.22 -33.37 14.04
N ALA A 1028 -23.80 -34.56 13.86
CA ALA A 1028 -25.19 -34.73 13.42
C ALA A 1028 -26.19 -34.29 14.51
N MET A 1029 -25.98 -34.68 15.76
CA MET A 1029 -26.81 -34.22 16.89
C MET A 1029 -26.61 -32.73 17.19
N ALA A 1030 -25.39 -32.22 16.99
CA ALA A 1030 -25.07 -30.80 17.15
C ALA A 1030 -25.81 -29.89 16.14
N GLU A 1031 -26.26 -30.39 15.00
CA GLU A 1031 -27.04 -29.59 14.04
C GLU A 1031 -28.42 -29.19 14.59
N ASP A 1032 -29.04 -30.03 15.44
CA ASP A 1032 -30.38 -29.81 16.01
C ASP A 1032 -30.39 -29.12 17.38
N ILE A 1033 -29.24 -28.97 18.05
CA ILE A 1033 -29.14 -28.36 19.40
C ILE A 1033 -29.19 -26.82 19.34
N SER A 1034 -29.99 -26.18 20.20
CA SER A 1034 -30.05 -24.71 20.32
C SER A 1034 -28.71 -24.08 20.74
N PRO A 1035 -28.44 -22.80 20.41
CA PRO A 1035 -27.25 -22.08 20.87
C PRO A 1035 -27.10 -22.14 22.40
N ALA A 1036 -25.86 -22.06 22.89
CA ALA A 1036 -25.60 -22.10 24.33
C ALA A 1036 -26.02 -20.77 25.00
N ASP A 1037 -27.00 -20.84 25.90
CA ASP A 1037 -27.41 -19.72 26.74
C ASP A 1037 -26.47 -19.61 27.95
N GLY A 1038 -25.69 -18.53 28.01
CA GLY A 1038 -24.80 -18.20 29.13
C GLY A 1038 -24.28 -16.75 29.05
N PRO A 1039 -23.76 -16.19 30.15
CA PRO A 1039 -23.26 -14.82 30.17
C PRO A 1039 -22.05 -14.67 29.22
N ARG A 1040 -22.24 -13.99 28.10
CA ARG A 1040 -21.21 -13.71 27.08
C ARG A 1040 -20.25 -12.60 27.58
N ARG A 1041 -19.29 -12.95 28.45
CA ARG A 1041 -18.30 -12.02 29.00
C ARG A 1041 -17.18 -11.74 27.98
N GLU A 1042 -16.76 -10.47 27.87
CA GLU A 1042 -15.79 -10.01 26.88
C GLU A 1042 -14.50 -10.85 26.85
N TYR A 1043 -14.08 -11.26 25.65
CA TYR A 1043 -12.79 -11.89 25.37
C TYR A 1043 -12.01 -11.01 24.41
N SER A 1044 -10.83 -10.55 24.82
CA SER A 1044 -10.03 -9.58 24.08
C SER A 1044 -9.48 -10.16 22.78
N GLY A 1045 -9.24 -11.49 22.74
CA GLY A 1045 -8.84 -12.29 21.56
C GLY A 1045 -8.19 -11.45 20.47
N VAL A 1046 -6.90 -11.10 20.67
CA VAL A 1046 -6.22 -9.95 20.04
C VAL A 1046 -6.69 -9.65 18.59
N THR A 1047 -7.35 -8.49 18.44
CA THR A 1047 -7.75 -7.73 17.23
C THR A 1047 -8.95 -8.19 16.36
N ASP A 1048 -9.90 -7.25 16.25
CA ASP A 1048 -11.01 -7.14 15.28
C ASP A 1048 -10.55 -6.77 13.84
N VAL A 1049 -9.33 -7.12 13.44
CA VAL A 1049 -8.76 -6.62 12.17
C VAL A 1049 -7.87 -7.67 11.52
N ASN A 1050 -8.45 -8.73 10.92
CA ASN A 1050 -7.70 -9.68 10.09
C ASN A 1050 -8.61 -10.43 9.10
N ALA A 1051 -9.17 -9.71 8.12
CA ALA A 1051 -9.53 -10.35 6.86
C ALA A 1051 -8.25 -10.55 6.03
N PRO A 1052 -8.02 -11.69 5.36
CA PRO A 1052 -6.88 -11.84 4.48
C PRO A 1052 -6.98 -10.85 3.31
N GLY A 1053 -5.93 -10.04 3.13
CA GLY A 1053 -5.59 -9.50 1.81
C GLY A 1053 -5.40 -10.68 0.86
N LEU A 1054 -6.15 -10.69 -0.23
CA LEU A 1054 -6.16 -11.78 -1.21
C LEU A 1054 -4.80 -11.89 -1.91
N ASP A 1055 -4.02 -12.93 -1.57
CA ASP A 1055 -2.97 -13.49 -2.41
C ASP A 1055 -3.00 -15.03 -2.29
N GLU A 1056 -3.92 -15.68 -3.00
CA GLU A 1056 -3.83 -17.12 -3.28
C GLU A 1056 -2.82 -17.31 -4.44
N LYS A 1057 -1.53 -17.41 -4.11
CA LYS A 1057 -0.52 -18.23 -4.81
C LYS A 1057 0.80 -18.12 -4.06
N GLY A 1058 1.33 -19.27 -3.64
CA GLY A 1058 2.46 -19.39 -2.71
C GLY A 1058 3.65 -18.48 -3.06
N GLY A 1059 4.10 -17.71 -2.07
CA GLY A 1059 5.30 -16.88 -2.15
C GLY A 1059 5.63 -16.21 -0.83
N ALA A 1060 6.60 -16.80 -0.10
CA ALA A 1060 7.38 -16.24 1.01
C ALA A 1060 6.64 -15.54 2.18
N ALA A 1061 6.74 -16.17 3.36
CA ALA A 1061 6.30 -15.62 4.64
C ALA A 1061 6.85 -14.20 4.93
N PRO A 1062 6.02 -13.25 5.43
CA PRO A 1062 6.50 -11.99 5.99
C PRO A 1062 7.12 -12.23 7.37
N LYS A 1063 8.38 -11.83 7.53
CA LYS A 1063 9.11 -11.86 8.81
C LYS A 1063 8.56 -10.79 9.75
N TYR A 1064 8.18 -11.17 10.97
CA TYR A 1064 7.96 -10.29 12.11
C TYR A 1064 8.94 -10.66 13.23
N SER A 1065 9.58 -9.63 13.80
CA SER A 1065 10.51 -9.72 14.93
C SER A 1065 9.79 -9.31 16.20
N ALA A 1066 9.99 -10.09 17.26
CA ALA A 1066 9.57 -9.76 18.62
C ALA A 1066 10.24 -8.47 19.11
N ILE A 1067 9.46 -7.53 19.63
CA ILE A 1067 9.95 -6.44 20.48
C ILE A 1067 9.36 -6.63 21.87
N GLN A 1068 10.26 -6.80 22.83
CA GLN A 1068 9.99 -6.88 24.27
C GLN A 1068 9.33 -5.59 24.76
N GLY A 1069 8.16 -5.71 25.40
CA GLY A 1069 7.55 -4.62 26.14
C GLY A 1069 8.27 -4.40 27.47
N ASN A 1070 8.81 -3.19 27.67
CA ASN A 1070 9.18 -2.67 28.98
C ASN A 1070 8.06 -1.70 29.42
N PRO A 1071 7.46 -1.84 30.62
CA PRO A 1071 6.31 -1.03 31.03
C PRO A 1071 6.78 0.33 31.60
N GLY A 1072 6.33 1.43 30.98
CA GLY A 1072 6.41 2.80 31.51
C GLY A 1072 5.00 3.34 31.86
N PRO A 1073 4.88 4.22 32.87
CA PRO A 1073 3.67 4.36 33.69
C PRO A 1073 2.62 5.32 33.09
N GLY A 1074 1.35 4.99 33.29
CA GLY A 1074 0.20 5.85 32.99
C GLY A 1074 -0.12 6.87 34.11
N PRO A 1075 -0.90 7.93 33.81
CA PRO A 1075 -0.92 9.17 34.57
C PRO A 1075 -2.15 9.31 35.50
N GLY A 1076 -1.96 10.02 36.61
CA GLY A 1076 -3.05 10.53 37.45
C GLY A 1076 -2.52 11.49 38.52
N GLY A 1077 -2.83 12.78 38.38
CA GLY A 1077 -2.52 13.78 39.40
C GLY A 1077 -2.68 15.23 38.94
N LEU A 1078 -3.90 15.76 39.10
CA LEU A 1078 -4.22 17.20 39.10
C LEU A 1078 -3.41 17.94 40.19
N GLY A 1079 -2.95 19.15 39.87
CA GLY A 1079 -1.99 19.89 40.68
C GLY A 1079 -2.54 20.78 41.79
N ARG A 1080 -1.62 21.30 42.63
CA ARG A 1080 -1.56 22.69 43.14
C ARG A 1080 -0.36 22.89 44.08
N GLY A 1081 0.38 23.98 43.86
CA GLY A 1081 1.02 24.81 44.91
C GLY A 1081 2.44 24.43 45.39
N GLY A 1082 3.45 25.23 45.02
CA GLY A 1082 4.62 25.46 45.90
C GLY A 1082 4.33 26.58 46.91
N PRO A 1083 5.30 27.09 47.69
CA PRO A 1083 6.68 26.62 47.95
C PRO A 1083 6.98 26.47 49.47
N GLY A 1084 8.04 25.75 49.87
CA GLY A 1084 8.45 25.77 51.29
C GLY A 1084 9.58 24.83 51.70
N ARG A 1085 10.78 25.41 51.80
CA ARG A 1085 11.99 25.03 52.55
C ARG A 1085 11.88 23.96 53.66
N GLY A 1086 12.96 23.18 53.77
CA GLY A 1086 13.42 22.45 54.97
C GLY A 1086 13.32 20.94 54.75
N GLY A 1087 14.39 20.20 54.50
CA GLY A 1087 15.60 20.11 55.28
C GLY A 1087 15.80 18.62 55.62
N VAL A 1088 16.89 18.05 55.10
CA VAL A 1088 17.77 17.05 55.76
C VAL A 1088 17.08 15.87 56.48
N VAL A 1089 16.95 14.70 55.82
CA VAL A 1089 17.76 13.46 55.93
C VAL A 1089 17.15 12.41 55.01
#